data_AF-A0A2E4HYF6-F1
#
_entry.id   AF-A0A2E4HYF6-F1
#
_cell.length_a   1.000
_cell.length_b   1.000
_cell.length_c   1.000
_cell.angle_alpha   90.00
_cell.angle_beta   90.00
_cell.angle_gamma   90.00
#
_symmetry.space_group_name_H-M   'P 1'
#
loop_
_entity.id
_entity.type
_entity.pdbx_description
1 polymer ?
#
loop_
_entity_poly.entity_id
_entity_poly.type
_entity_poly.pdbx_seq_one_letter_code
_entity_poly.pdbx_strand_id
1 'polypeptide(L)'
;MDRSNSLVSVPSNRISLFRSNPRESQLNNAKQLREYVGPTLAFFTLGVLTLSSPVLATSQTPTCPPAPTTFSSVLNAQTRDLSTGLFCIDLIPTNRVGGASGNIRLVRPQSPFGVAVTAQGHHRNELHFSIQGLPDPSSLGDYNTYIAWISPLSLYPIEKLGTITNGLHKLGEVSLNKYIVLITAESSNAASEMSGPIVLRGRSPSSKLEAHDLLAIAPAAEIGESMGMKNMVTDNWSAPPMYPGIPMLPGVMGVRPRTTPYELTHEGDFPRVVPHKLVQLRDGETLDLFAGIVRKTIDGKDLTMLAFNGQHPGPLIQVDQESTIFVNFTNNTPFPSAVHWHGVRLDNQFDGVPGITQDPVAPGATFRYQIYFQDAGIYWYHPHHREDIQQELGLAGNILVSPEAHNYYNPVDLEEVLMLDDFLLSEDQPVPFGLEASNYAFMGRFGNLLLVNGEPTYDLKVDKNQLVRFFFTNAANTRTFNLSFVQKNRSASSSSNLPIKVIASDVSKFMKETMVTNITLAPAERYIVEVRFDQPGEYALVNHVQGINHRMGVFVEENIEMGTISVSESPTESDHHQTFDRLKTNEDVVADIEQYRPLFDQPVQHNLTLTLQIDSLAPAIEQSMLFDRAYFNPVEWAGTMPRMNWATDANQIEWTLRDEDADLRNMDINWSFKLGDVVKIRILNDANAFHAMQHPLHIHGQRFLVLEQDGITNENLAWKDTVLLPTGSTTDILLELSNPGYWMVHCHIAEHLESGMKFVFYVEEE
;
A
#
# COMPACT_ATOMS: atom_id res chain seq x y z
N MET A 1 52.95 -45.55 -21.92
CA MET A 1 54.36 -45.22 -21.59
C MET A 1 54.51 -43.71 -21.55
N ASP A 2 55.32 -43.24 -20.61
CA ASP A 2 55.18 -42.03 -19.80
C ASP A 2 55.45 -40.64 -20.41
N ARG A 3 54.71 -39.68 -19.84
CA ARG A 3 55.03 -38.31 -19.32
C ARG A 3 56.09 -37.43 -20.01
N SER A 4 55.75 -36.15 -20.22
CA SER A 4 56.11 -35.03 -19.31
C SER A 4 55.65 -33.64 -19.80
N ASN A 5 55.40 -32.76 -18.81
CA ASN A 5 54.81 -31.41 -18.84
C ASN A 5 55.64 -30.30 -19.52
N SER A 6 54.97 -29.24 -19.99
CA SER A 6 55.21 -27.85 -19.52
C SER A 6 54.13 -26.87 -20.00
N LEU A 7 53.55 -26.14 -19.04
CA LEU A 7 52.63 -25.02 -19.21
C LEU A 7 53.45 -23.71 -19.19
N VAL A 8 53.13 -22.78 -20.09
CA VAL A 8 53.64 -21.39 -20.10
C VAL A 8 52.45 -20.44 -19.95
N SER A 9 52.56 -19.55 -18.97
CA SER A 9 51.59 -18.53 -18.58
C SER A 9 51.82 -17.20 -19.33
N VAL A 10 50.72 -16.50 -19.65
CA VAL A 10 50.69 -15.11 -20.14
C VAL A 10 49.65 -14.35 -19.29
N PRO A 11 49.90 -13.09 -18.88
CA PRO A 11 49.24 -12.48 -17.74
C PRO A 11 47.94 -11.74 -18.11
N SER A 12 46.91 -11.89 -17.28
CA SER A 12 45.71 -11.05 -17.32
C SER A 12 45.73 -10.05 -16.16
N ASN A 13 46.03 -8.78 -16.47
CA ASN A 13 45.61 -7.65 -15.65
C ASN A 13 44.09 -7.50 -15.81
N ARG A 14 43.31 -7.85 -14.79
CA ARG A 14 41.92 -7.41 -14.64
C ARG A 14 41.83 -6.54 -13.40
N ILE A 15 41.39 -5.32 -13.61
CA ILE A 15 40.92 -4.40 -12.58
C ILE A 15 39.58 -4.97 -12.09
N SER A 16 39.52 -5.45 -10.85
CA SER A 16 38.26 -5.79 -10.18
C SER A 16 37.83 -4.61 -9.31
N LEU A 17 36.75 -3.95 -9.68
CA LEU A 17 35.98 -3.06 -8.82
C LEU A 17 34.62 -3.72 -8.58
N PHE A 18 34.11 -3.56 -7.35
CA PHE A 18 32.82 -4.07 -6.83
C PHE A 18 32.78 -5.55 -6.40
N ARG A 19 33.51 -5.84 -5.32
CA ARG A 19 33.03 -6.71 -4.24
C ARG A 19 33.20 -5.94 -2.93
N SER A 20 32.14 -5.28 -2.45
CA SER A 20 32.06 -4.78 -1.09
C SER A 20 30.90 -5.48 -0.41
N ASN A 21 31.25 -6.47 0.42
CA ASN A 21 30.33 -7.15 1.32
C ASN A 21 30.51 -6.48 2.70
N PRO A 22 29.52 -5.80 3.30
CA PRO A 22 29.74 -5.02 4.53
C PRO A 22 30.00 -5.86 5.79
N ARG A 23 29.91 -7.19 5.74
CA ARG A 23 29.98 -8.07 6.92
C ARG A 23 31.38 -8.50 7.38
N GLU A 24 32.47 -8.10 6.71
CA GLU A 24 33.84 -8.50 7.12
C GLU A 24 34.54 -7.54 8.10
N SER A 25 34.01 -6.33 8.36
CA SER A 25 34.67 -5.38 9.29
C SER A 25 34.27 -5.54 10.76
N GLN A 26 33.21 -6.29 11.08
CA GLN A 26 32.77 -6.50 12.47
C GLN A 26 33.28 -7.79 13.13
N LEU A 27 33.85 -8.72 12.35
CA LEU A 27 34.39 -9.98 12.87
C LEU A 27 35.82 -9.88 13.45
N ASN A 28 36.53 -8.77 13.24
CA ASN A 28 37.91 -8.60 13.72
C ASN A 28 38.05 -7.96 15.12
N ASN A 29 36.96 -7.49 15.75
CA ASN A 29 37.00 -6.94 17.12
C ASN A 29 36.51 -7.91 18.21
N ALA A 30 36.02 -9.09 17.86
CA ALA A 30 35.56 -10.11 18.82
C ALA A 30 36.61 -11.19 19.16
N LYS A 31 37.86 -11.06 18.65
CA LYS A 31 38.95 -12.02 18.86
C LYS A 31 40.12 -11.52 19.73
N GLN A 32 40.04 -10.31 20.28
CA GLN A 32 40.94 -9.81 21.32
C GLN A 32 40.13 -9.43 22.55
N LEU A 33 39.80 -10.40 23.39
CA LEU A 33 39.52 -10.27 24.85
C LEU A 33 39.05 -11.64 25.39
N ARG A 34 39.91 -12.66 25.25
CA ARG A 34 39.84 -13.91 26.01
C ARG A 34 41.24 -14.28 26.43
N GLU A 35 41.71 -13.65 27.48
CA GLU A 35 42.75 -14.13 28.40
C GLU A 35 42.89 -13.05 29.47
N TYR A 36 42.33 -13.29 30.66
CA TYR A 36 42.95 -12.97 31.95
C TYR A 36 42.01 -13.35 33.11
N VAL A 37 42.58 -14.13 34.04
CA VAL A 37 42.17 -14.43 35.43
C VAL A 37 41.27 -15.66 35.67
N GLY A 38 41.86 -16.63 36.38
CA GLY A 38 41.25 -17.84 36.93
C GLY A 38 40.57 -17.66 38.30
N PRO A 39 40.34 -18.76 39.05
CA PRO A 39 39.10 -18.95 39.81
C PRO A 39 39.20 -18.59 41.29
N THR A 40 38.11 -18.12 41.90
CA THR A 40 37.88 -18.27 43.35
C THR A 40 36.38 -18.26 43.69
N LEU A 41 35.94 -19.29 44.42
CA LEU A 41 34.61 -19.43 45.01
C LEU A 41 34.31 -18.33 46.03
N ALA A 42 33.08 -17.80 46.04
CA ALA A 42 32.36 -17.44 47.27
C ALA A 42 30.85 -17.35 46.99
N PHE A 43 30.07 -18.10 47.78
CA PHE A 43 28.62 -18.08 47.87
C PHE A 43 28.11 -16.69 48.30
N PHE A 44 27.16 -16.13 47.56
CA PHE A 44 26.15 -15.22 48.10
C PHE A 44 24.81 -15.45 47.37
N THR A 45 23.87 -16.02 48.10
CA THR A 45 22.44 -16.13 47.77
C THR A 45 21.77 -14.77 47.95
N LEU A 46 21.28 -14.15 46.87
CA LEU A 46 20.24 -13.13 46.93
C LEU A 46 19.21 -13.41 45.82
N GLY A 47 17.94 -13.50 46.22
CA GLY A 47 16.83 -13.97 45.41
C GLY A 47 16.52 -13.09 44.21
N VAL A 48 16.33 -13.73 43.06
CA VAL A 48 15.81 -13.14 41.84
C VAL A 48 14.27 -13.20 41.92
N LEU A 49 13.64 -12.04 42.00
CA LEU A 49 12.24 -11.85 41.65
C LEU A 49 12.15 -11.84 40.12
N THR A 50 11.76 -12.98 39.55
CA THR A 50 11.41 -13.09 38.12
C THR A 50 10.02 -12.49 37.91
N LEU A 51 9.95 -11.33 37.26
CA LEU A 51 8.73 -10.85 36.58
C LEU A 51 8.99 -10.93 35.08
N SER A 52 8.80 -12.12 34.52
CA SER A 52 8.65 -12.33 33.08
C SER A 52 7.24 -12.89 32.88
N SER A 53 6.30 -11.99 32.58
CA SER A 53 5.03 -12.39 31.99
C SER A 53 5.22 -12.44 30.48
N PRO A 54 4.85 -13.53 29.79
CA PRO A 54 4.85 -13.56 28.34
C PRO A 54 3.74 -12.63 27.85
N VAL A 55 4.10 -11.67 26.99
CA VAL A 55 3.11 -10.90 26.23
C VAL A 55 2.58 -11.86 25.17
N LEU A 56 1.43 -12.48 25.46
CA LEU A 56 0.63 -13.11 24.41
C LEU A 56 0.25 -12.03 23.40
N ALA A 57 0.50 -12.30 22.12
CA ALA A 57 -0.10 -11.57 21.00
C ALA A 57 -1.63 -11.78 21.04
N THR A 58 -2.28 -11.10 21.97
CA THR A 58 -3.74 -10.97 21.97
C THR A 58 -4.13 -10.17 20.74
N SER A 59 -5.23 -10.56 20.08
CA SER A 59 -5.84 -9.81 19.00
C SER A 59 -5.89 -8.33 19.36
N GLN A 60 -5.03 -7.53 18.74
CA GLN A 60 -5.15 -6.09 18.83
C GLN A 60 -6.28 -5.65 17.89
N THR A 61 -7.49 -6.20 18.05
CA THR A 61 -8.66 -5.40 17.71
C THR A 61 -8.51 -4.11 18.52
N PRO A 62 -8.40 -2.93 17.89
CA PRO A 62 -8.18 -1.69 18.61
C PRO A 62 -9.37 -1.49 19.55
N THR A 63 -9.21 -1.90 20.81
CA THR A 63 -10.22 -1.71 21.83
C THR A 63 -9.94 -0.34 22.41
N CYS A 64 -10.94 0.54 22.37
CA CYS A 64 -10.81 1.79 23.08
C CYS A 64 -10.58 1.47 24.56
N PRO A 65 -9.63 2.15 25.22
CA PRO A 65 -9.40 1.92 26.64
C PRO A 65 -10.74 2.05 27.39
N PRO A 66 -10.96 1.25 28.45
CA PRO A 66 -12.16 1.39 29.28
C PRO A 66 -12.28 2.86 29.68
N ALA A 67 -13.49 3.41 29.52
CA ALA A 67 -13.75 4.86 29.55
C ALA A 67 -12.95 5.56 30.67
N PRO A 68 -12.29 6.70 30.39
CA PRO A 68 -11.42 7.34 31.36
C PRO A 68 -12.12 7.49 32.71
N THR A 69 -11.43 7.08 33.76
CA THR A 69 -11.92 7.15 35.14
C THR A 69 -12.31 8.58 35.47
N THR A 70 -13.42 8.71 36.20
CA THR A 70 -13.92 9.97 36.77
C THR A 70 -12.79 10.76 37.43
N PHE A 71 -12.89 12.10 37.47
CA PHE A 71 -11.94 12.99 38.15
C PHE A 71 -11.46 12.39 39.49
N SER A 72 -10.21 11.94 39.55
CA SER A 72 -9.59 11.54 40.82
C SER A 72 -9.45 12.79 41.69
N SER A 73 -10.10 12.81 42.84
CA SER A 73 -10.09 13.94 43.77
C SER A 73 -8.85 13.98 44.67
N VAL A 74 -7.76 13.30 44.31
CA VAL A 74 -6.58 13.20 45.17
C VAL A 74 -5.36 13.73 44.42
N LEU A 75 -4.97 14.97 44.80
CA LEU A 75 -3.73 15.70 44.48
C LEU A 75 -3.70 16.50 43.16
N ASN A 76 -4.18 17.75 43.22
CA ASN A 76 -3.68 18.97 42.55
C ASN A 76 -3.06 18.95 41.13
N ALA A 77 -3.46 18.02 40.26
CA ALA A 77 -3.44 18.19 38.80
C ALA A 77 -4.61 17.40 38.19
N GLN A 78 -5.55 18.09 37.54
CA GLN A 78 -6.66 17.45 36.82
C GLN A 78 -6.15 16.88 35.50
N THR A 79 -5.59 15.68 35.48
CA THR A 79 -5.21 15.00 34.23
C THR A 79 -6.10 13.78 34.00
N ARG A 80 -6.87 13.81 32.92
CA ARG A 80 -7.57 12.62 32.40
C ARG A 80 -6.60 11.82 31.54
N ASP A 81 -6.64 10.50 31.66
CA ASP A 81 -5.92 9.60 30.76
C ASP A 81 -6.76 9.43 29.49
N LEU A 82 -6.54 10.30 28.49
CA LEU A 82 -7.23 10.25 27.20
C LEU A 82 -6.62 9.16 26.32
N SER A 83 -7.43 8.57 25.44
CA SER A 83 -6.96 7.57 24.48
C SER A 83 -5.92 8.19 23.54
N THR A 84 -4.72 7.61 23.53
CA THR A 84 -3.71 7.88 22.51
C THR A 84 -4.04 7.23 21.17
N GLY A 85 -4.98 6.28 21.13
CA GLY A 85 -5.35 5.52 19.93
C GLY A 85 -5.94 6.37 18.79
N LEU A 86 -5.67 5.94 17.55
CA LEU A 86 -6.13 6.58 16.32
C LEU A 86 -7.51 6.08 15.84
N PHE A 87 -8.07 5.09 16.54
CA PHE A 87 -9.36 4.45 16.23
C PHE A 87 -10.44 4.76 17.27
N CYS A 88 -10.18 5.71 18.17
CA CYS A 88 -11.04 6.01 19.31
C CYS A 88 -11.26 7.51 19.47
N ILE A 89 -12.50 7.87 19.76
CA ILE A 89 -12.90 9.22 20.16
C ILE A 89 -13.34 9.16 21.62
N ASP A 90 -12.68 9.92 22.50
CA ASP A 90 -13.14 10.07 23.87
C ASP A 90 -14.31 11.05 23.94
N LEU A 91 -15.37 10.65 24.66
CA LEU A 91 -16.52 11.51 24.95
C LEU A 91 -16.32 12.20 26.30
N ILE A 92 -16.09 13.50 26.25
CA ILE A 92 -15.84 14.37 27.40
C ILE A 92 -17.18 14.93 27.89
N PRO A 93 -17.59 14.67 29.15
CA PRO A 93 -18.79 15.28 29.72
C PRO A 93 -18.63 16.77 29.99
N THR A 94 -19.76 17.49 29.93
CA THR A 94 -19.88 18.85 30.46
C THR A 94 -20.17 18.81 31.97
N ASN A 95 -20.05 19.96 32.64
CA ASN A 95 -20.35 20.09 34.07
C ASN A 95 -21.79 19.71 34.45
N ARG A 96 -22.68 19.59 33.47
CA ARG A 96 -24.08 19.18 33.67
C ARG A 96 -24.24 17.68 33.96
N VAL A 97 -23.30 16.87 33.48
CA VAL A 97 -23.33 15.41 33.58
C VAL A 97 -21.96 14.86 33.98
N GLY A 98 -21.34 15.42 35.02
CA GLY A 98 -19.96 15.10 35.41
C GLY A 98 -19.68 13.63 35.73
N GLY A 99 -20.71 12.80 35.95
CA GLY A 99 -20.60 11.35 36.13
C GLY A 99 -20.74 10.52 34.85
N ALA A 100 -21.02 11.15 33.70
CA ALA A 100 -21.12 10.47 32.42
C ALA A 100 -19.74 10.34 31.76
N SER A 101 -19.54 9.22 31.07
CA SER A 101 -18.33 8.97 30.28
C SER A 101 -18.67 8.09 29.08
N GLY A 102 -17.80 8.10 28.09
CA GLY A 102 -17.93 7.19 26.96
C GLY A 102 -16.79 7.30 25.98
N ASN A 103 -16.80 6.42 25.00
CA ASN A 103 -15.92 6.46 23.84
C ASN A 103 -16.69 6.08 22.57
N ILE A 104 -16.11 6.41 21.43
CA ILE A 104 -16.57 5.98 20.11
C ILE A 104 -15.42 5.23 19.46
N ARG A 105 -15.63 3.96 19.13
CA ARG A 105 -14.72 3.19 18.28
C ARG A 105 -15.05 3.48 16.82
N LEU A 106 -14.02 3.81 16.04
CA LEU A 106 -14.09 3.97 14.60
C LEU A 106 -13.88 2.60 13.96
N VAL A 107 -14.86 2.15 13.18
CA VAL A 107 -14.84 0.84 12.52
C VAL A 107 -14.89 1.08 11.03
N ARG A 108 -13.90 0.58 10.29
CA ARG A 108 -13.92 0.70 8.83
C ARG A 108 -15.03 -0.22 8.29
N PRO A 109 -15.95 0.29 7.45
CA PRO A 109 -16.89 -0.56 6.73
C PRO A 109 -16.13 -1.58 5.87
N GLN A 110 -16.78 -2.70 5.56
CA GLN A 110 -16.21 -3.66 4.62
C GLN A 110 -16.02 -3.00 3.24
N SER A 111 -14.89 -3.29 2.61
CA SER A 111 -14.54 -2.84 1.27
C SER A 111 -13.87 -3.98 0.52
N PRO A 112 -14.14 -4.18 -0.79
CA PRO A 112 -13.44 -5.16 -1.60
C PRO A 112 -11.95 -4.81 -1.80
N PHE A 113 -11.53 -3.60 -1.43
CA PHE A 113 -10.20 -3.04 -1.71
C PHE A 113 -9.27 -2.95 -0.49
N GLY A 114 -9.63 -3.57 0.64
CA GLY A 114 -8.84 -3.47 1.90
C GLY A 114 -8.83 -2.08 2.56
N VAL A 115 -9.53 -1.09 1.98
CA VAL A 115 -9.77 0.21 2.61
C VAL A 115 -11.11 0.78 2.16
N ALA A 116 -11.85 1.37 3.10
CA ALA A 116 -13.14 2.00 2.83
C ALA A 116 -12.99 3.52 2.65
N VAL A 117 -13.05 3.99 1.41
CA VAL A 117 -13.01 5.41 1.06
C VAL A 117 -14.16 5.82 0.14
N THR A 118 -14.49 7.11 0.14
CA THR A 118 -15.37 7.71 -0.87
C THR A 118 -14.62 7.91 -2.18
N ALA A 119 -15.35 8.24 -3.25
CA ALA A 119 -14.75 8.63 -4.53
C ALA A 119 -13.93 9.94 -4.46
N GLN A 120 -13.96 10.65 -3.34
CA GLN A 120 -13.15 11.84 -3.07
C GLN A 120 -11.93 11.54 -2.17
N GLY A 121 -11.72 10.27 -1.82
CA GLY A 121 -10.62 9.83 -0.96
C GLY A 121 -10.86 10.05 0.54
N HIS A 122 -12.09 10.35 0.96
CA HIS A 122 -12.39 10.44 2.40
C HIS A 122 -12.57 9.06 3.02
N HIS A 123 -11.88 8.79 4.12
CA HIS A 123 -12.03 7.56 4.88
C HIS A 123 -13.42 7.44 5.50
N ARG A 124 -14.07 6.29 5.27
CA ARG A 124 -15.39 5.96 5.82
C ARG A 124 -15.21 5.20 7.13
N ASN A 125 -15.98 5.58 8.16
CA ASN A 125 -15.98 4.91 9.45
C ASN A 125 -17.40 4.80 9.99
N GLU A 126 -17.81 3.60 10.42
CA GLU A 126 -18.96 3.41 11.30
C GLU A 126 -18.60 3.82 12.73
N LEU A 127 -19.55 4.47 13.40
CA LEU A 127 -19.35 4.97 14.77
C LEU A 127 -20.00 4.04 15.79
N HIS A 128 -19.16 3.34 16.57
CA HIS A 128 -19.58 2.44 17.63
C HIS A 128 -19.39 3.09 19.00
N PHE A 129 -20.49 3.57 19.60
CA PHE A 129 -20.51 4.26 20.88
C PHE A 129 -20.55 3.27 22.05
N SER A 130 -19.84 3.59 23.12
CA SER A 130 -19.97 2.99 24.45
C SER A 130 -20.14 4.10 25.47
N ILE A 131 -21.30 4.18 26.14
CA ILE A 131 -21.64 5.27 27.05
C ILE A 131 -22.11 4.75 28.40
N GLN A 132 -21.72 5.44 29.46
CA GLN A 132 -22.10 5.15 30.83
C GLN A 132 -22.36 6.44 31.61
N GLY A 133 -23.15 6.34 32.68
CA GLY A 133 -23.38 7.45 33.62
C GLY A 133 -24.22 8.61 33.10
N LEU A 134 -24.90 8.49 31.95
CA LEU A 134 -25.92 9.47 31.55
C LEU A 134 -27.10 9.43 32.53
N PRO A 135 -27.50 10.55 33.14
CA PRO A 135 -28.68 10.61 33.99
C PRO A 135 -29.96 10.60 33.13
N ASP A 136 -31.11 10.44 33.78
CA ASP A 136 -32.40 10.63 33.13
C ASP A 136 -32.46 12.03 32.47
N PRO A 137 -32.76 12.16 31.16
CA PRO A 137 -32.84 13.45 30.47
C PRO A 137 -33.70 14.50 31.19
N SER A 138 -34.78 14.06 31.85
CA SER A 138 -35.70 14.94 32.59
C SER A 138 -35.04 15.63 33.80
N SER A 139 -33.93 15.07 34.30
CA SER A 139 -33.13 15.71 35.36
C SER A 139 -32.41 16.98 34.88
N LEU A 140 -32.32 17.20 33.57
CA LEU A 140 -31.65 18.35 32.95
C LEU A 140 -32.61 19.45 32.50
N GLY A 141 -33.92 19.26 32.67
CA GLY A 141 -34.99 20.17 32.22
C GLY A 141 -36.10 19.42 31.49
N ASP A 142 -36.81 20.10 30.59
CA ASP A 142 -37.89 19.52 29.78
C ASP A 142 -37.35 18.68 28.59
N TYR A 143 -36.43 17.77 28.88
CA TYR A 143 -35.80 16.87 27.91
C TYR A 143 -36.23 15.42 28.15
N ASN A 144 -36.41 14.67 27.07
CA ASN A 144 -36.90 13.28 27.12
C ASN A 144 -35.93 12.27 26.50
N THR A 145 -34.88 12.73 25.81
CA THR A 145 -33.96 11.85 25.10
C THR A 145 -32.57 12.48 24.95
N TYR A 146 -31.57 11.67 24.60
CA TYR A 146 -30.28 12.17 24.11
C TYR A 146 -30.13 11.87 22.63
N ILE A 147 -29.56 12.81 21.88
CA ILE A 147 -29.28 12.66 20.46
C ILE A 147 -27.79 12.88 20.20
N ALA A 148 -27.18 11.97 19.46
CA ALA A 148 -25.85 12.12 18.92
C ALA A 148 -25.91 12.85 17.57
N TRP A 149 -25.05 13.85 17.42
CA TRP A 149 -24.89 14.69 16.26
C TRP A 149 -23.44 14.67 15.81
N ILE A 150 -23.22 14.89 14.53
CA ILE A 150 -21.90 15.03 13.94
C ILE A 150 -21.81 16.33 13.15
N SER A 151 -20.64 16.94 13.14
CA SER A 151 -20.41 18.14 12.34
C SER A 151 -18.94 18.31 12.02
N PRO A 152 -18.58 18.95 10.90
CA PRO A 152 -17.23 19.49 10.72
C PRO A 152 -16.85 20.45 11.85
N LEU A 153 -15.58 20.80 11.95
CA LEU A 153 -15.12 21.75 12.99
C LEU A 153 -15.72 23.16 12.85
N SER A 154 -16.25 23.51 11.68
CA SER A 154 -17.01 24.75 11.42
C SER A 154 -18.42 24.74 12.03
N LEU A 155 -18.89 23.60 12.57
CA LEU A 155 -20.24 23.40 13.10
C LEU A 155 -21.37 23.55 12.06
N TYR A 156 -21.07 23.39 10.77
CA TYR A 156 -22.09 23.37 9.72
C TYR A 156 -21.60 22.58 8.48
N PRO A 157 -22.43 21.69 7.90
CA PRO A 157 -23.73 21.26 8.40
C PRO A 157 -23.61 20.43 9.70
N ILE A 158 -24.68 20.37 10.47
CA ILE A 158 -24.80 19.44 11.61
C ILE A 158 -25.75 18.33 11.20
N GLU A 159 -25.30 17.10 11.30
CA GLU A 159 -26.06 15.92 10.91
C GLU A 159 -26.43 15.11 12.14
N LYS A 160 -27.65 14.59 12.14
CA LYS A 160 -28.17 13.74 13.20
C LYS A 160 -27.73 12.30 12.98
N LEU A 161 -27.00 11.73 13.93
CA LEU A 161 -26.62 10.31 13.90
C LEU A 161 -27.75 9.43 14.44
N GLY A 162 -28.41 9.85 15.52
CA GLY A 162 -29.51 9.10 16.12
C GLY A 162 -29.64 9.28 17.63
N THR A 163 -30.65 8.63 18.20
CA THR A 163 -30.88 8.61 19.66
C THR A 163 -29.86 7.72 20.36
N ILE A 164 -29.43 8.13 21.57
CA ILE A 164 -28.39 7.44 22.34
C ILE A 164 -28.76 7.31 23.82
N THR A 165 -28.29 6.25 24.48
CA THR A 165 -28.51 5.98 25.91
C THR A 165 -27.22 5.41 26.54
N ASN A 166 -27.26 5.01 27.82
CA ASN A 166 -26.20 4.19 28.39
C ASN A 166 -26.16 2.81 27.70
N GLY A 167 -24.97 2.29 27.41
CA GLY A 167 -24.76 1.03 26.72
C GLY A 167 -23.97 1.17 25.41
N LEU A 168 -24.06 0.16 24.56
CA LEU A 168 -23.42 0.11 23.25
C LEU A 168 -24.41 0.53 22.15
N HIS A 169 -23.97 1.39 21.23
CA HIS A 169 -24.77 1.84 20.09
C HIS A 169 -23.93 1.88 18.82
N LYS A 170 -24.52 1.55 17.66
CA LYS A 170 -23.93 1.79 16.33
C LYS A 170 -24.75 2.89 15.66
N LEU A 171 -24.17 4.07 15.45
CA LEU A 171 -24.92 5.24 14.97
C LEU A 171 -24.20 5.93 13.82
N GLY A 172 -24.68 5.65 12.61
CA GLY A 172 -24.26 6.32 11.38
C GLY A 172 -22.83 5.99 10.93
N GLU A 173 -22.51 6.53 9.78
CA GLU A 173 -21.20 6.47 9.14
C GLU A 173 -20.70 7.89 8.90
N VAL A 174 -19.39 8.10 9.04
CA VAL A 174 -18.74 9.38 8.79
C VAL A 174 -17.67 9.23 7.72
N SER A 175 -17.61 10.23 6.83
CA SER A 175 -16.56 10.40 5.82
C SER A 175 -15.94 11.80 5.86
N LEU A 176 -15.84 12.37 7.06
CA LEU A 176 -15.20 13.66 7.30
C LEU A 176 -13.77 13.46 7.79
N ASN A 177 -12.83 14.22 7.25
CA ASN A 177 -11.45 14.22 7.72
C ASN A 177 -11.35 14.72 9.16
N LYS A 178 -11.92 15.89 9.49
CA LYS A 178 -11.96 16.46 10.85
C LYS A 178 -13.39 16.79 11.26
N TYR A 179 -13.81 16.27 12.40
CA TYR A 179 -15.18 16.43 12.87
C TYR A 179 -15.29 16.39 14.40
N ILE A 180 -16.42 16.88 14.89
CA ILE A 180 -16.85 16.81 16.28
C ILE A 180 -18.11 15.97 16.37
N VAL A 181 -18.20 15.14 17.41
CA VAL A 181 -19.41 14.45 17.81
C VAL A 181 -19.96 15.13 19.05
N LEU A 182 -21.24 15.49 19.02
CA LEU A 182 -21.93 16.17 20.11
C LEU A 182 -23.10 15.31 20.56
N ILE A 183 -23.27 15.15 21.86
CA ILE A 183 -24.47 14.52 22.42
C ILE A 183 -25.23 15.60 23.17
N THR A 184 -26.49 15.81 22.81
CA THR A 184 -27.38 16.79 23.45
C THR A 184 -28.57 16.13 24.11
N ALA A 185 -29.08 16.74 25.19
CA ALA A 185 -30.39 16.38 25.74
C ALA A 185 -31.46 17.10 24.92
N GLU A 186 -32.42 16.39 24.32
CA GLU A 186 -33.45 16.95 23.45
C GLU A 186 -34.85 16.63 23.97
N SER A 187 -35.80 17.52 23.68
CA SER A 187 -37.21 17.38 24.11
C SER A 187 -37.93 16.25 23.39
N SER A 188 -37.47 15.90 22.18
CA SER A 188 -38.06 14.88 21.33
C SER A 188 -37.00 14.18 20.48
N ASN A 189 -37.18 12.88 20.26
CA ASN A 189 -36.39 12.12 19.30
C ASN A 189 -36.62 12.56 17.84
N ALA A 190 -37.65 13.37 17.57
CA ALA A 190 -37.95 13.90 16.24
C ALA A 190 -37.18 15.19 15.94
N ALA A 191 -36.38 15.72 16.88
CA ALA A 191 -35.59 16.92 16.66
C ALA A 191 -34.70 16.76 15.41
N SER A 192 -34.80 17.72 14.50
CA SER A 192 -33.99 17.81 13.26
C SER A 192 -32.81 18.77 13.42
N GLU A 193 -32.83 19.62 14.43
CA GLU A 193 -31.79 20.57 14.76
C GLU A 193 -31.43 20.44 16.25
N MET A 194 -30.17 20.76 16.56
CA MET A 194 -29.67 20.76 17.93
C MET A 194 -30.26 21.96 18.69
N SER A 195 -31.03 21.71 19.75
CA SER A 195 -31.72 22.76 20.50
C SER A 195 -31.42 22.74 22.00
N GLY A 196 -31.13 21.56 22.54
CA GLY A 196 -30.83 21.40 23.96
C GLY A 196 -29.34 21.45 24.30
N PRO A 197 -29.00 21.30 25.59
CA PRO A 197 -27.64 21.45 26.06
C PRO A 197 -26.77 20.26 25.63
N ILE A 198 -25.52 20.57 25.27
CA ILE A 198 -24.47 19.57 25.07
C ILE A 198 -24.13 18.93 26.42
N VAL A 199 -24.16 17.60 26.46
CA VAL A 199 -23.85 16.78 27.63
C VAL A 199 -22.53 16.04 27.48
N LEU A 200 -22.23 15.52 26.29
CA LEU A 200 -20.93 14.92 25.96
C LEU A 200 -20.43 15.49 24.64
N ARG A 201 -19.12 15.56 24.46
CA ARG A 201 -18.48 15.94 23.20
C ARG A 201 -17.21 15.14 22.95
N GLY A 202 -16.94 14.79 21.71
CA GLY A 202 -15.70 14.12 21.29
C GLY A 202 -15.21 14.68 19.95
N ARG A 203 -13.91 14.59 19.69
CA ARG A 203 -13.29 15.06 18.44
C ARG A 203 -12.64 13.91 17.71
N SER A 204 -12.66 13.94 16.38
CA SER A 204 -11.99 12.94 15.55
C SER A 204 -10.50 12.81 15.90
N PRO A 205 -9.87 11.62 15.73
CA PRO A 205 -8.45 11.43 16.03
C PRO A 205 -7.54 12.35 15.21
N SER A 206 -7.88 12.63 13.95
CA SER A 206 -7.23 13.62 13.08
C SER A 206 -7.25 15.05 13.64
N SER A 207 -8.16 15.37 14.56
CA SER A 207 -8.18 16.67 15.24
C SER A 207 -7.03 16.83 16.25
N LYS A 208 -6.26 15.76 16.54
CA LYS A 208 -5.01 15.84 17.32
C LYS A 208 -3.94 16.69 16.63
N LEU A 209 -4.05 16.89 15.30
CA LEU A 209 -3.14 17.70 14.50
C LEU A 209 -3.33 19.23 14.64
N GLU A 210 -4.01 19.76 15.67
CA GLU A 210 -4.23 21.21 15.76
C GLU A 210 -2.93 21.98 16.08
N ALA A 211 -2.64 23.00 15.27
CA ALA A 211 -1.31 23.59 15.08
C ALA A 211 -0.63 24.25 16.30
N HIS A 212 -1.37 24.56 17.37
CA HIS A 212 -0.81 25.29 18.51
C HIS A 212 0.22 24.45 19.30
N ASP A 213 0.07 23.13 19.29
CA ASP A 213 0.99 22.22 19.98
C ASP A 213 2.12 21.73 19.05
N LEU A 214 1.88 21.64 17.74
CA LEU A 214 2.85 21.15 16.76
C LEU A 214 4.02 22.13 16.55
N LEU A 215 3.78 23.44 16.53
CA LEU A 215 4.83 24.43 16.21
C LEU A 215 6.00 24.51 17.23
N ALA A 216 5.92 23.80 18.37
CA ALA A 216 6.96 23.75 19.39
C ALA A 216 7.89 22.51 19.32
N ILE A 217 7.65 21.54 18.42
CA ILE A 217 8.12 20.15 18.61
C ILE A 217 9.46 19.80 17.91
N ALA A 218 10.04 20.64 17.04
CA ALA A 218 11.26 20.25 16.29
C ALA A 218 12.34 21.36 16.14
N PRO A 219 13.02 21.77 17.23
CA PRO A 219 14.01 22.85 17.19
C PRO A 219 15.14 22.64 16.18
N ALA A 220 15.68 21.42 16.03
CA ALA A 220 16.76 21.15 15.09
C ALA A 220 16.29 21.18 13.62
N ALA A 221 15.00 20.93 13.38
CA ALA A 221 14.41 21.05 12.05
C ALA A 221 14.12 22.52 11.69
N GLU A 222 13.88 23.40 12.67
CA GLU A 222 13.68 24.85 12.47
C GLU A 222 14.99 25.64 12.29
N ILE A 223 16.14 25.09 12.70
CA ILE A 223 17.44 25.74 12.53
C ILE A 223 17.88 25.65 11.06
N GLY A 224 17.96 26.80 10.37
CA GLY A 224 18.61 26.93 9.07
C GLY A 224 20.13 26.77 9.17
N GLU A 225 20.79 26.35 8.09
CA GLU A 225 22.23 26.00 8.02
C GLU A 225 23.13 26.84 8.95
N SER A 226 23.53 26.29 10.11
CA SER A 226 24.61 26.91 10.89
C SER A 226 25.48 25.99 11.75
N MET A 227 25.23 24.68 11.85
CA MET A 227 26.16 23.79 12.58
C MET A 227 26.24 22.38 11.96
N GLY A 228 27.35 22.08 11.29
CA GLY A 228 27.94 20.73 11.34
C GLY A 228 28.08 19.90 10.06
N MET A 229 27.43 20.21 8.93
CA MET A 229 27.43 19.29 7.76
C MET A 229 27.93 19.87 6.44
N LYS A 230 28.84 20.86 6.47
CA LYS A 230 29.50 21.37 5.25
C LYS A 230 30.46 20.38 4.56
N ASN A 231 30.78 19.26 5.19
CA ASN A 231 31.84 18.35 4.74
C ASN A 231 31.33 17.01 4.16
N MET A 232 30.04 16.87 3.85
CA MET A 232 29.47 15.65 3.24
C MET A 232 28.82 15.93 1.88
N VAL A 233 29.43 16.80 1.07
CA VAL A 233 28.84 17.30 -0.18
C VAL A 233 29.49 16.64 -1.39
N THR A 234 28.67 16.03 -2.25
CA THR A 234 28.85 16.15 -3.70
C THR A 234 27.69 17.02 -4.20
N ASP A 235 28.01 18.08 -4.96
CA ASP A 235 27.07 19.11 -5.43
C ASP A 235 26.09 18.62 -6.53
N ASN A 236 25.99 17.30 -6.76
CA ASN A 236 25.34 16.73 -7.96
C ASN A 236 23.90 16.23 -7.76
N TRP A 237 23.29 16.44 -6.59
CA TRP A 237 21.91 16.01 -6.32
C TRP A 237 20.90 17.08 -6.76
N SER A 238 20.06 16.77 -7.76
CA SER A 238 18.86 17.54 -8.04
C SER A 238 17.75 17.15 -7.05
N ALA A 239 17.14 18.14 -6.42
CA ALA A 239 16.14 17.91 -5.40
C ALA A 239 14.74 17.69 -6.02
N PRO A 240 13.87 16.91 -5.38
CA PRO A 240 12.49 16.77 -5.84
C PRO A 240 11.72 18.09 -5.72
N PRO A 241 10.66 18.26 -6.53
CA PRO A 241 9.74 19.38 -6.36
C PRO A 241 9.08 19.33 -4.99
N MET A 242 8.76 20.52 -4.48
CA MET A 242 7.99 20.67 -3.25
C MET A 242 6.50 20.44 -3.53
N TYR A 243 5.80 19.79 -2.59
CA TYR A 243 4.35 19.67 -2.68
C TYR A 243 3.70 21.07 -2.52
N PRO A 244 2.79 21.50 -3.41
CA PRO A 244 2.19 22.81 -3.36
C PRO A 244 1.50 23.10 -2.02
N GLY A 245 1.81 24.24 -1.39
CA GLY A 245 1.19 24.64 -0.12
C GLY A 245 1.70 23.91 1.13
N ILE A 246 2.72 23.04 1.01
CA ILE A 246 3.31 22.31 2.14
C ILE A 246 4.78 22.71 2.28
N PRO A 247 5.11 23.74 3.09
CA PRO A 247 6.49 24.16 3.28
C PRO A 247 7.25 23.13 4.13
N MET A 248 8.51 22.90 3.79
CA MET A 248 9.40 22.06 4.58
C MET A 248 10.33 22.89 5.45
N LEU A 249 10.70 22.28 6.56
CA LEU A 249 11.54 22.84 7.61
C LEU A 249 12.95 23.17 7.10
N PRO A 250 13.54 24.35 7.42
CA PRO A 250 14.85 24.75 6.91
C PRO A 250 15.96 23.72 7.16
N GLY A 251 15.99 23.10 8.34
CA GLY A 251 16.94 22.05 8.68
C GLY A 251 16.77 20.80 7.82
N VAL A 252 15.52 20.43 7.47
CA VAL A 252 15.22 19.30 6.56
C VAL A 252 15.62 19.64 5.12
N MET A 253 15.41 20.89 4.69
CA MET A 253 15.82 21.35 3.36
C MET A 253 17.34 21.26 3.14
N GLY A 254 18.14 21.31 4.20
CA GLY A 254 19.59 21.15 4.15
C GLY A 254 20.08 19.70 4.00
N VAL A 255 19.24 18.69 4.25
CA VAL A 255 19.64 17.28 4.20
C VAL A 255 19.70 16.77 2.75
N ARG A 256 20.59 15.83 2.49
CA ARG A 256 20.79 15.16 1.19
C ARG A 256 20.93 13.64 1.42
N PRO A 257 20.62 12.81 0.41
CA PRO A 257 20.88 11.36 0.46
C PRO A 257 22.35 11.07 0.74
N ARG A 258 22.67 9.94 1.40
CA ARG A 258 24.06 9.52 1.64
C ARG A 258 24.63 8.64 0.53
N THR A 259 23.82 8.32 -0.46
CA THR A 259 24.17 7.53 -1.63
C THR A 259 24.71 8.40 -2.77
N THR A 260 25.37 7.76 -3.74
CA THR A 260 25.78 8.41 -4.98
C THR A 260 24.57 8.59 -5.89
N PRO A 261 24.33 9.79 -6.47
CA PRO A 261 23.25 9.97 -7.42
C PRO A 261 23.50 9.15 -8.69
N TYR A 262 22.49 8.41 -9.11
CA TYR A 262 22.42 7.68 -10.37
C TYR A 262 21.34 8.29 -11.25
N GLU A 263 21.72 8.62 -12.47
CA GLU A 263 20.80 8.98 -13.54
C GLU A 263 21.05 8.02 -14.70
N LEU A 264 19.99 7.66 -15.42
CA LEU A 264 20.12 6.93 -16.68
C LEU A 264 20.61 7.91 -17.77
N THR A 265 21.84 8.40 -17.63
CA THR A 265 22.51 9.25 -18.60
C THR A 265 23.39 8.38 -19.49
N HIS A 266 23.05 8.33 -20.77
CA HIS A 266 23.95 7.77 -21.77
C HIS A 266 23.96 8.69 -22.99
N GLU A 267 25.17 9.07 -23.43
CA GLU A 267 25.37 9.60 -24.77
C GLU A 267 25.18 8.45 -25.75
N GLY A 268 24.07 8.44 -26.48
CA GLY A 268 23.75 7.37 -27.43
C GLY A 268 22.52 7.69 -28.27
N ASP A 269 22.51 7.18 -29.50
CA ASP A 269 21.34 7.19 -30.37
C ASP A 269 20.43 6.00 -29.99
N PHE A 270 19.59 6.22 -28.98
CA PHE A 270 18.64 5.20 -28.52
C PHE A 270 17.35 5.26 -29.32
N PRO A 271 16.72 4.09 -29.60
CA PRO A 271 15.45 4.06 -30.31
C PRO A 271 14.37 4.81 -29.54
N ARG A 272 13.47 5.45 -30.29
CA ARG A 272 12.24 6.01 -29.73
C ARG A 272 11.33 4.89 -29.25
N VAL A 273 10.64 5.13 -28.14
CA VAL A 273 9.60 4.22 -27.66
C VAL A 273 8.53 4.02 -28.74
N VAL A 274 7.98 2.83 -28.80
CA VAL A 274 6.82 2.51 -29.64
C VAL A 274 5.61 2.16 -28.78
N PRO A 275 4.38 2.37 -29.26
CA PRO A 275 3.19 1.95 -28.51
C PRO A 275 3.22 0.46 -28.21
N HIS A 276 2.70 0.09 -27.04
CA HIS A 276 2.54 -1.32 -26.68
C HIS A 276 1.70 -2.07 -27.73
N LYS A 277 1.99 -3.35 -27.91
CA LYS A 277 1.29 -4.23 -28.84
C LYS A 277 0.78 -5.45 -28.12
N LEU A 278 -0.40 -5.89 -28.56
CA LEU A 278 -0.92 -7.21 -28.24
C LEU A 278 -0.06 -8.28 -28.93
N VAL A 279 0.48 -9.20 -28.15
CA VAL A 279 1.21 -10.37 -28.61
C VAL A 279 0.44 -11.61 -28.18
N GLN A 280 -0.33 -12.16 -29.11
CA GLN A 280 -1.03 -13.43 -28.91
C GLN A 280 -0.04 -14.58 -29.10
N LEU A 281 0.07 -15.44 -28.09
CA LEU A 281 0.90 -16.62 -28.10
C LEU A 281 0.04 -17.86 -27.88
N ARG A 282 0.28 -18.89 -28.69
CA ARG A 282 -0.33 -20.21 -28.53
C ARG A 282 0.52 -21.09 -27.63
N ASP A 283 -0.06 -22.18 -27.16
CA ASP A 283 0.66 -23.22 -26.44
C ASP A 283 1.91 -23.69 -27.20
N GLY A 284 3.04 -23.70 -26.50
CA GLY A 284 4.37 -24.04 -27.00
C GLY A 284 5.11 -22.93 -27.76
N GLU A 285 4.49 -21.77 -28.01
CA GLU A 285 5.15 -20.67 -28.72
C GLU A 285 6.19 -19.95 -27.85
N THR A 286 7.08 -19.21 -28.51
CA THR A 286 8.19 -18.50 -27.86
C THR A 286 8.12 -17.01 -28.14
N LEU A 287 8.28 -16.20 -27.09
CA LEU A 287 8.46 -14.76 -27.17
C LEU A 287 9.92 -14.40 -26.91
N ASP A 288 10.51 -13.58 -27.77
CA ASP A 288 11.77 -12.92 -27.46
C ASP A 288 11.46 -11.57 -26.77
N LEU A 289 11.90 -11.45 -25.51
CA LEU A 289 11.66 -10.27 -24.67
C LEU A 289 13.00 -9.57 -24.40
N PHE A 290 13.12 -8.32 -24.83
CA PHE A 290 14.34 -7.52 -24.74
C PHE A 290 14.11 -6.36 -23.77
N ALA A 291 14.85 -6.28 -22.66
CA ALA A 291 14.89 -5.05 -21.85
C ALA A 291 16.03 -4.17 -22.35
N GLY A 292 15.78 -2.88 -22.60
CA GLY A 292 16.81 -1.97 -23.07
C GLY A 292 16.43 -0.50 -22.92
N ILE A 293 17.36 0.38 -23.28
CA ILE A 293 17.21 1.84 -23.18
C ILE A 293 16.42 2.40 -24.37
N VAL A 294 15.47 3.30 -24.10
CA VAL A 294 14.68 4.03 -25.11
C VAL A 294 14.63 5.53 -24.82
N ARG A 295 14.25 6.31 -25.84
CA ARG A 295 13.84 7.72 -25.70
C ARG A 295 12.33 7.82 -25.73
N LYS A 296 11.74 8.46 -24.71
CA LYS A 296 10.29 8.71 -24.65
C LYS A 296 10.02 10.19 -24.42
N THR A 297 9.05 10.73 -25.15
CA THR A 297 8.53 12.07 -24.88
C THR A 297 7.29 11.95 -24.01
N ILE A 298 7.33 12.48 -22.79
CA ILE A 298 6.18 12.55 -21.87
C ILE A 298 5.93 14.01 -21.53
N ASP A 299 4.70 14.49 -21.72
CA ASP A 299 4.33 15.88 -21.45
C ASP A 299 5.29 16.91 -22.11
N GLY A 300 5.70 16.63 -23.35
CA GLY A 300 6.63 17.45 -24.12
C GLY A 300 8.12 17.33 -23.73
N LYS A 301 8.46 16.50 -22.74
CA LYS A 301 9.82 16.33 -22.20
C LYS A 301 10.45 15.07 -22.73
N ASP A 302 11.67 15.15 -23.23
CA ASP A 302 12.36 14.00 -23.83
C ASP A 302 13.27 13.29 -22.82
N LEU A 303 12.83 12.11 -22.39
CA LEU A 303 13.39 11.33 -21.29
C LEU A 303 14.11 10.08 -21.81
N THR A 304 15.19 9.68 -21.13
CA THR A 304 15.79 8.36 -21.28
C THR A 304 15.11 7.41 -20.31
N MET A 305 14.58 6.30 -20.82
CA MET A 305 13.81 5.31 -20.07
C MET A 305 14.27 3.89 -20.40
N LEU A 306 13.75 2.90 -19.69
CA LEU A 306 13.86 1.49 -20.00
C LEU A 306 12.53 1.00 -20.59
N ALA A 307 12.60 -0.02 -21.45
CA ALA A 307 11.42 -0.60 -22.07
C ALA A 307 11.63 -2.07 -22.42
N PHE A 308 10.57 -2.87 -22.31
CA PHE A 308 10.50 -4.21 -22.89
C PHE A 308 10.13 -4.11 -24.38
N ASN A 309 10.91 -4.72 -25.27
CA ASN A 309 10.71 -4.69 -26.73
C ASN A 309 10.55 -3.27 -27.30
N GLY A 310 11.20 -2.28 -26.68
CA GLY A 310 11.08 -0.87 -27.03
C GLY A 310 9.71 -0.25 -26.76
N GLN A 311 8.84 -0.93 -26.01
CA GLN A 311 7.47 -0.55 -25.70
C GLN A 311 7.33 -0.09 -24.24
N HIS A 312 6.52 0.95 -24.03
CA HIS A 312 6.19 1.43 -22.68
C HIS A 312 4.68 1.72 -22.56
N PRO A 313 3.91 0.92 -21.80
CA PRO A 313 4.31 -0.34 -21.15
C PRO A 313 4.84 -1.38 -22.14
N GLY A 314 5.45 -2.44 -21.62
CA GLY A 314 5.86 -3.60 -22.39
C GLY A 314 4.70 -4.26 -23.15
N PRO A 315 5.00 -5.21 -24.05
CA PRO A 315 3.97 -5.96 -24.78
C PRO A 315 2.84 -6.48 -23.90
N LEU A 316 1.59 -6.32 -24.35
CA LEU A 316 0.47 -7.04 -23.74
C LEU A 316 0.53 -8.48 -24.24
N ILE A 317 0.97 -9.39 -23.38
CA ILE A 317 0.99 -10.82 -23.70
C ILE A 317 -0.44 -11.35 -23.57
N GLN A 318 -0.95 -12.04 -24.58
CA GLN A 318 -2.22 -12.74 -24.48
C GLN A 318 -2.02 -14.22 -24.76
N VAL A 319 -2.54 -15.04 -23.86
CA VAL A 319 -2.46 -16.50 -23.89
C VAL A 319 -3.82 -17.09 -23.52
N ASP A 320 -4.02 -18.36 -23.84
CA ASP A 320 -5.16 -19.11 -23.34
C ASP A 320 -4.81 -19.75 -21.99
N GLN A 321 -5.79 -19.91 -21.10
CA GLN A 321 -5.65 -20.70 -19.88
C GLN A 321 -5.20 -22.13 -20.23
N GLU A 322 -4.47 -22.78 -19.33
CA GLU A 322 -3.92 -24.14 -19.50
C GLU A 322 -2.87 -24.25 -20.63
N SER A 323 -2.25 -23.13 -21.02
CA SER A 323 -1.17 -23.10 -22.00
C SER A 323 0.19 -22.88 -21.36
N THR A 324 1.23 -23.37 -22.02
CA THR A 324 2.64 -23.10 -21.69
C THR A 324 3.30 -22.29 -22.79
N ILE A 325 3.96 -21.19 -22.44
CA ILE A 325 4.81 -20.43 -23.37
C ILE A 325 6.26 -20.46 -22.93
N PHE A 326 7.15 -20.08 -23.84
CA PHE A 326 8.55 -19.83 -23.53
C PHE A 326 8.89 -18.37 -23.75
N VAL A 327 9.75 -17.81 -22.89
CA VAL A 327 10.22 -16.43 -23.05
C VAL A 327 11.74 -16.40 -23.02
N ASN A 328 12.37 -16.00 -24.12
CA ASN A 328 13.80 -15.72 -24.15
C ASN A 328 14.02 -14.27 -23.73
N PHE A 329 14.30 -14.05 -22.46
CA PHE A 329 14.59 -12.73 -21.92
C PHE A 329 16.05 -12.36 -22.17
N THR A 330 16.30 -11.30 -22.94
CA THR A 330 17.63 -10.73 -23.15
C THR A 330 17.74 -9.39 -22.44
N ASN A 331 18.70 -9.27 -21.52
CA ASN A 331 18.90 -8.06 -20.76
C ASN A 331 19.94 -7.15 -21.43
N ASN A 332 19.52 -6.03 -22.00
CA ASN A 332 20.41 -4.99 -22.55
C ASN A 332 20.36 -3.69 -21.72
N THR A 333 19.96 -3.77 -20.44
CA THR A 333 20.01 -2.63 -19.52
C THR A 333 21.40 -2.51 -18.88
N PRO A 334 21.73 -1.38 -18.23
CA PRO A 334 23.00 -1.24 -17.50
C PRO A 334 23.10 -2.10 -16.22
N PHE A 335 22.00 -2.70 -15.78
CA PHE A 335 21.92 -3.44 -14.51
C PHE A 335 21.71 -4.93 -14.77
N PRO A 336 22.21 -5.82 -13.89
CA PRO A 336 21.66 -7.16 -13.79
C PRO A 336 20.14 -7.10 -13.57
N SER A 337 19.41 -8.07 -14.08
CA SER A 337 17.94 -8.08 -14.01
C SER A 337 17.40 -9.51 -14.01
N ALA A 338 16.13 -9.66 -13.67
CA ALA A 338 15.37 -10.89 -13.81
C ALA A 338 13.90 -10.49 -13.98
N VAL A 339 13.10 -11.29 -14.69
CA VAL A 339 11.68 -11.01 -14.89
C VAL A 339 10.88 -11.84 -13.91
N HIS A 340 10.16 -11.17 -13.02
CA HIS A 340 9.13 -11.78 -12.19
C HIS A 340 7.79 -11.76 -12.93
N TRP A 341 7.05 -12.86 -12.82
CA TRP A 341 5.76 -13.07 -13.49
C TRP A 341 4.65 -12.94 -12.44
N HIS A 342 4.39 -11.71 -12.04
CA HIS A 342 3.58 -11.36 -10.89
C HIS A 342 2.19 -11.98 -10.93
N GLY A 343 1.89 -12.77 -9.89
CA GLY A 343 0.62 -13.45 -9.69
C GLY A 343 0.45 -14.76 -10.46
N VAL A 344 1.38 -15.12 -11.36
CA VAL A 344 1.34 -16.39 -12.08
C VAL A 344 1.89 -17.50 -11.20
N ARG A 345 1.12 -18.58 -11.00
CA ARG A 345 1.55 -19.77 -10.26
C ARG A 345 2.30 -20.73 -11.19
N LEU A 346 3.57 -20.41 -11.43
CA LEU A 346 4.47 -21.12 -12.36
C LEU A 346 5.53 -21.96 -11.62
N ASP A 347 6.36 -22.71 -12.35
CA ASP A 347 7.48 -23.48 -11.76
C ASP A 347 8.51 -22.56 -11.05
N ASN A 348 8.89 -22.93 -9.82
CA ASN A 348 9.72 -22.09 -8.96
C ASN A 348 11.01 -21.54 -9.60
N GLN A 349 11.72 -22.34 -10.41
CA GLN A 349 12.97 -21.94 -11.08
C GLN A 349 12.82 -20.76 -12.06
N PHE A 350 11.59 -20.42 -12.45
CA PHE A 350 11.27 -19.35 -13.40
C PHE A 350 10.61 -18.14 -12.73
N ASP A 351 10.55 -18.10 -11.39
CA ASP A 351 9.90 -17.03 -10.62
C ASP A 351 10.59 -15.66 -10.77
N GLY A 352 11.87 -15.62 -11.13
CA GLY A 352 12.53 -14.36 -11.42
C GLY A 352 13.17 -13.65 -10.24
N VAL A 353 13.50 -14.36 -9.16
CA VAL A 353 14.09 -13.78 -7.93
C VAL A 353 15.60 -14.08 -7.87
N PRO A 354 16.47 -13.07 -8.10
CA PRO A 354 17.92 -13.24 -8.07
C PRO A 354 18.45 -13.79 -6.75
N GLY A 355 19.29 -14.82 -6.82
CA GLY A 355 19.93 -15.45 -5.67
C GLY A 355 19.03 -16.41 -4.88
N ILE A 356 17.75 -16.54 -5.24
CA ILE A 356 16.80 -17.50 -4.66
C ILE A 356 16.40 -18.54 -5.70
N THR A 357 15.73 -18.13 -6.77
CA THR A 357 15.20 -19.05 -7.79
C THR A 357 16.07 -19.11 -9.05
N GLN A 358 16.83 -18.04 -9.32
CA GLN A 358 17.78 -17.99 -10.43
C GLN A 358 18.95 -17.04 -10.17
N ASP A 359 20.01 -17.14 -10.97
CA ASP A 359 21.02 -16.08 -11.08
C ASP A 359 20.43 -14.88 -11.83
N PRO A 360 20.85 -13.63 -11.49
CA PRO A 360 20.44 -12.46 -12.25
C PRO A 360 21.01 -12.53 -13.68
N VAL A 361 20.18 -12.20 -14.67
CA VAL A 361 20.57 -12.09 -16.06
C VAL A 361 21.45 -10.85 -16.23
N ALA A 362 22.74 -11.08 -16.48
CA ALA A 362 23.71 -10.00 -16.68
C ALA A 362 23.42 -9.19 -17.97
N PRO A 363 23.87 -7.93 -18.04
CA PRO A 363 23.83 -7.16 -19.29
C PRO A 363 24.47 -7.93 -20.47
N GLY A 364 23.77 -8.00 -21.60
CA GLY A 364 24.09 -8.75 -22.80
C GLY A 364 23.79 -10.25 -22.76
N ALA A 365 23.28 -10.77 -21.64
CA ALA A 365 22.94 -12.19 -21.50
C ALA A 365 21.45 -12.46 -21.79
N THR A 366 21.16 -13.74 -22.06
CA THR A 366 19.80 -14.23 -22.29
C THR A 366 19.49 -15.38 -21.33
N PHE A 367 18.28 -15.40 -20.79
CA PHE A 367 17.72 -16.49 -19.99
C PHE A 367 16.38 -16.93 -20.59
N ARG A 368 16.07 -18.22 -20.53
CA ARG A 368 14.82 -18.78 -21.07
C ARG A 368 13.89 -19.17 -19.93
N TYR A 369 12.73 -18.54 -19.88
CA TYR A 369 11.61 -18.92 -19.02
C TYR A 369 10.70 -19.94 -19.71
N GLN A 370 10.08 -20.82 -18.92
CA GLN A 370 8.92 -21.62 -19.30
C GLN A 370 7.81 -21.27 -18.32
N ILE A 371 6.66 -20.83 -18.84
CA ILE A 371 5.58 -20.28 -18.03
C ILE A 371 4.31 -21.01 -18.39
N TYR A 372 3.69 -21.62 -17.39
CA TYR A 372 2.39 -22.27 -17.51
C TYR A 372 1.33 -21.42 -16.81
N PHE A 373 0.19 -21.22 -17.48
CA PHE A 373 -0.88 -20.35 -17.02
C PHE A 373 -2.09 -21.17 -16.55
N GLN A 374 -2.10 -21.49 -15.25
CA GLN A 374 -3.19 -22.25 -14.64
C GLN A 374 -4.49 -21.43 -14.51
N ASP A 375 -4.37 -20.15 -14.16
CA ASP A 375 -5.52 -19.32 -13.79
C ASP A 375 -5.81 -18.26 -14.88
N ALA A 376 -7.09 -18.06 -15.18
CA ALA A 376 -7.53 -16.98 -16.08
C ALA A 376 -7.62 -15.64 -15.34
N GLY A 377 -7.20 -14.56 -15.98
CA GLY A 377 -7.17 -13.24 -15.35
C GLY A 377 -6.21 -12.27 -16.01
N ILE A 378 -5.88 -11.20 -15.28
CA ILE A 378 -4.89 -10.20 -15.66
C ILE A 378 -3.72 -10.25 -14.68
N TYR A 379 -2.55 -10.54 -15.24
CA TYR A 379 -1.28 -10.61 -14.54
C TYR A 379 -0.34 -9.58 -15.16
N TRP A 380 0.85 -9.45 -14.59
CA TRP A 380 1.84 -8.53 -15.11
C TRP A 380 3.25 -9.08 -14.87
N TYR A 381 4.24 -8.45 -15.47
CA TYR A 381 5.63 -8.86 -15.34
C TYR A 381 6.52 -7.63 -15.22
N HIS A 382 7.51 -7.73 -14.34
CA HIS A 382 8.40 -6.63 -13.99
C HIS A 382 9.76 -7.14 -13.46
N PRO A 383 10.78 -6.28 -13.36
CA PRO A 383 12.06 -6.64 -12.76
C PRO A 383 11.99 -6.91 -11.26
N HIS A 384 12.72 -7.93 -10.79
CA HIS A 384 12.90 -8.21 -9.35
C HIS A 384 14.34 -7.95 -8.88
N HIS A 385 14.98 -6.91 -9.42
CA HIS A 385 16.33 -6.48 -9.05
C HIS A 385 16.44 -4.98 -9.20
N ARG A 386 16.70 -4.23 -8.12
CA ARG A 386 16.67 -2.75 -8.17
C ARG A 386 15.38 -2.29 -8.83
N GLU A 387 14.25 -2.83 -8.36
CA GLU A 387 12.92 -2.52 -8.85
C GLU A 387 12.68 -1.00 -8.75
N ASP A 388 13.17 -0.39 -7.68
CA ASP A 388 13.17 1.06 -7.43
C ASP A 388 13.70 1.89 -8.62
N ILE A 389 14.64 1.35 -9.39
CA ILE A 389 15.17 1.96 -10.62
C ILE A 389 14.48 1.39 -11.86
N GLN A 390 14.51 0.07 -12.03
CA GLN A 390 14.20 -0.55 -13.31
C GLN A 390 12.71 -0.48 -13.66
N GLN A 391 11.83 -0.61 -12.67
CA GLN A 391 10.39 -0.49 -12.84
C GLN A 391 9.98 0.97 -13.04
N GLU A 392 10.43 1.88 -12.17
CA GLU A 392 10.19 3.34 -12.29
C GLU A 392 10.60 3.85 -13.67
N LEU A 393 11.74 3.37 -14.21
CA LEU A 393 12.20 3.78 -15.53
C LEU A 393 11.44 3.13 -16.69
N GLY A 394 10.48 2.23 -16.44
CA GLY A 394 9.49 1.80 -17.42
C GLY A 394 9.43 0.30 -17.75
N LEU A 395 10.16 -0.56 -17.01
CA LEU A 395 10.05 -2.01 -17.21
C LEU A 395 8.85 -2.60 -16.47
N ALA A 396 7.69 -2.60 -17.13
CA ALA A 396 6.51 -3.34 -16.71
C ALA A 396 5.65 -3.70 -17.94
N GLY A 397 4.90 -4.80 -17.90
CA GLY A 397 3.93 -5.16 -18.94
C GLY A 397 2.85 -6.11 -18.42
N ASN A 398 1.73 -6.19 -19.13
CA ASN A 398 0.57 -7.00 -18.71
C ASN A 398 0.51 -8.35 -19.44
N ILE A 399 -0.14 -9.32 -18.82
CA ILE A 399 -0.45 -10.64 -19.35
C ILE A 399 -1.95 -10.89 -19.18
N LEU A 400 -2.67 -11.04 -20.28
CA LEU A 400 -4.08 -11.41 -20.29
C LEU A 400 -4.20 -12.91 -20.56
N VAL A 401 -4.64 -13.67 -19.55
CA VAL A 401 -4.91 -15.10 -19.68
C VAL A 401 -6.40 -15.28 -19.97
N SER A 402 -6.70 -15.67 -21.20
CA SER A 402 -8.06 -15.85 -21.69
C SER A 402 -8.67 -17.11 -21.08
N PRO A 403 -9.85 -17.04 -20.45
CA PRO A 403 -10.46 -18.22 -19.81
C PRO A 403 -10.87 -19.27 -20.83
N GLU A 404 -10.76 -20.55 -20.47
CA GLU A 404 -11.24 -21.66 -21.31
C GLU A 404 -12.76 -21.57 -21.55
N ALA A 405 -13.51 -21.18 -20.51
CA ALA A 405 -14.95 -21.04 -20.59
C ALA A 405 -15.38 -19.71 -21.22
N HIS A 406 -16.04 -19.75 -22.39
CA HIS A 406 -16.55 -18.56 -23.09
C HIS A 406 -17.53 -17.69 -22.30
N ASN A 407 -18.17 -18.23 -21.26
CA ASN A 407 -19.11 -17.51 -20.39
C ASN A 407 -18.52 -17.19 -19.01
N TYR A 408 -17.19 -17.25 -18.87
CA TYR A 408 -16.48 -16.98 -17.62
C TYR A 408 -16.79 -15.57 -17.10
N TYR A 409 -16.63 -14.56 -17.97
CA TYR A 409 -17.05 -13.18 -17.73
C TYR A 409 -18.38 -12.87 -18.42
N ASN A 410 -19.04 -11.77 -18.01
CA ASN A 410 -20.24 -11.28 -18.70
C ASN A 410 -19.89 -10.82 -20.13
N PRO A 411 -20.82 -10.85 -21.08
CA PRO A 411 -20.59 -10.20 -22.37
C PRO A 411 -20.50 -8.67 -22.20
N VAL A 412 -19.53 -8.06 -22.88
CA VAL A 412 -19.32 -6.60 -22.93
C VAL A 412 -19.06 -6.17 -24.36
N ASP A 413 -19.15 -4.88 -24.64
CA ASP A 413 -18.97 -4.32 -25.98
C ASP A 413 -17.52 -4.01 -26.30
N LEU A 414 -16.73 -3.71 -25.26
CA LEU A 414 -15.33 -3.33 -25.37
C LEU A 414 -14.57 -3.77 -24.13
N GLU A 415 -13.31 -4.14 -24.32
CA GLU A 415 -12.36 -4.47 -23.26
C GLU A 415 -11.15 -3.54 -23.37
N GLU A 416 -10.76 -2.94 -22.23
CA GLU A 416 -9.67 -1.98 -22.14
C GLU A 416 -8.70 -2.42 -21.03
N VAL A 417 -7.41 -2.55 -21.37
CA VAL A 417 -6.36 -2.91 -20.41
C VAL A 417 -5.56 -1.66 -20.06
N LEU A 418 -5.63 -1.24 -18.80
CA LEU A 418 -5.04 0.01 -18.31
C LEU A 418 -4.02 -0.29 -17.21
N MET A 419 -2.74 -0.06 -17.52
CA MET A 419 -1.66 -0.05 -16.56
C MET A 419 -1.47 1.38 -16.03
N LEU A 420 -1.64 1.54 -14.72
CA LEU A 420 -1.49 2.81 -14.00
C LEU A 420 -0.10 2.88 -13.42
N ASP A 421 0.49 4.07 -13.47
CA ASP A 421 1.83 4.33 -12.99
C ASP A 421 1.95 5.82 -12.60
N ASP A 422 3.03 6.19 -11.92
CA ASP A 422 3.40 7.57 -11.72
C ASP A 422 4.91 7.77 -11.87
N PHE A 423 5.31 8.99 -12.27
CA PHE A 423 6.71 9.28 -12.57
C PHE A 423 7.15 10.57 -11.88
N LEU A 424 8.28 10.52 -11.16
CA LEU A 424 8.79 11.66 -10.42
C LEU A 424 9.78 12.50 -11.23
N LEU A 425 9.34 13.70 -11.63
CA LEU A 425 10.12 14.69 -12.37
C LEU A 425 10.46 15.92 -11.52
N SER A 426 11.69 16.42 -11.65
CA SER A 426 12.12 17.74 -11.19
C SER A 426 12.86 18.46 -12.31
N GLU A 427 12.53 19.72 -12.55
CA GLU A 427 13.11 20.52 -13.65
C GLU A 427 13.14 19.77 -14.99
N ASP A 428 12.04 19.07 -15.28
CA ASP A 428 11.81 18.29 -16.49
C ASP A 428 12.71 17.06 -16.69
N GLN A 429 13.40 16.60 -15.64
CA GLN A 429 14.19 15.37 -15.63
C GLN A 429 13.78 14.44 -14.48
N PRO A 430 14.02 13.12 -14.59
CA PRO A 430 13.80 12.20 -13.48
C PRO A 430 14.66 12.60 -12.29
N VAL A 431 14.08 12.60 -11.08
CA VAL A 431 14.89 12.83 -9.87
C VAL A 431 15.88 11.66 -9.71
N PRO A 432 17.18 11.89 -9.46
CA PRO A 432 18.17 10.83 -9.39
C PRO A 432 17.84 9.74 -8.37
N PHE A 433 18.32 8.55 -8.65
CA PHE A 433 18.22 7.38 -7.79
C PHE A 433 19.49 7.23 -6.96
N GLY A 434 19.44 6.53 -5.84
CA GLY A 434 20.66 6.11 -5.14
C GLY A 434 21.32 4.93 -5.88
N LEU A 435 22.61 5.03 -6.20
CA LEU A 435 23.32 3.97 -6.91
C LEU A 435 23.51 2.72 -6.04
N GLU A 436 23.97 2.88 -4.81
CA GLU A 436 24.33 1.78 -3.91
C GLU A 436 23.15 1.23 -3.13
N ALA A 437 22.17 2.08 -2.83
CA ALA A 437 20.99 1.77 -2.03
C ALA A 437 19.85 2.70 -2.47
N SER A 438 18.61 2.24 -2.32
CA SER A 438 17.45 3.05 -2.69
C SER A 438 17.34 4.30 -1.80
N ASN A 439 17.13 5.46 -2.42
CA ASN A 439 16.65 6.67 -1.73
C ASN A 439 15.11 6.64 -1.67
N TYR A 440 14.47 7.53 -0.90
CA TYR A 440 13.02 7.45 -0.61
C TYR A 440 12.61 6.24 0.25
N ALA A 441 13.56 5.72 1.05
CA ALA A 441 13.36 4.51 1.84
C ALA A 441 12.27 4.62 2.94
N PHE A 442 11.79 5.83 3.28
CA PHE A 442 10.72 5.97 4.26
C PHE A 442 9.34 5.72 3.66
N MET A 443 8.92 6.55 2.70
CA MET A 443 7.53 6.54 2.22
C MET A 443 7.40 5.89 0.84
N GLY A 444 8.50 5.48 0.22
CA GLY A 444 8.56 5.11 -1.19
C GLY A 444 8.56 6.32 -2.13
N ARG A 445 8.82 6.08 -3.42
CA ARG A 445 8.96 7.13 -4.43
C ARG A 445 7.60 7.48 -5.05
N PHE A 446 7.01 8.60 -4.61
CA PHE A 446 5.81 9.16 -5.24
C PHE A 446 6.16 10.03 -6.44
N GLY A 447 5.57 9.74 -7.60
CA GLY A 447 5.59 10.54 -8.81
C GLY A 447 4.68 11.77 -8.73
N ASN A 448 5.02 12.82 -9.48
CA ASN A 448 4.18 14.02 -9.66
C ASN A 448 3.47 14.06 -11.02
N LEU A 449 3.69 13.05 -11.86
CA LEU A 449 3.04 12.86 -13.14
C LEU A 449 2.37 11.48 -13.15
N LEU A 450 1.04 11.44 -13.15
CA LEU A 450 0.30 10.18 -13.25
C LEU A 450 0.23 9.73 -14.71
N LEU A 451 0.33 8.42 -14.94
CA LEU A 451 0.34 7.82 -16.26
C LEU A 451 -0.74 6.73 -16.36
N VAL A 452 -1.34 6.63 -17.54
CA VAL A 452 -2.20 5.51 -17.96
C VAL A 452 -1.62 4.95 -19.23
N ASN A 453 -1.25 3.67 -19.23
CA ASN A 453 -0.52 3.03 -20.32
C ASN A 453 0.69 3.87 -20.77
N GLY A 454 1.40 4.44 -19.79
CA GLY A 454 2.61 5.23 -19.99
C GLY A 454 2.39 6.64 -20.52
N GLU A 455 1.15 7.07 -20.76
CA GLU A 455 0.83 8.41 -21.25
C GLU A 455 0.13 9.23 -20.16
N PRO A 456 0.31 10.56 -20.11
CA PRO A 456 -0.30 11.40 -19.06
C PRO A 456 -1.83 11.53 -19.18
N THR A 457 -2.38 11.16 -20.33
CA THR A 457 -3.82 11.22 -20.61
C THR A 457 -4.25 9.99 -21.40
N TYR A 458 -5.33 9.36 -20.98
CA TYR A 458 -6.01 8.30 -21.70
C TYR A 458 -7.26 8.82 -22.41
N ASP A 459 -7.48 8.41 -23.66
CA ASP A 459 -8.66 8.80 -24.43
C ASP A 459 -9.43 7.57 -24.89
N LEU A 460 -10.74 7.56 -24.64
CA LEU A 460 -11.64 6.49 -25.10
C LEU A 460 -12.87 7.09 -25.80
N LYS A 461 -13.33 6.44 -26.87
CA LYS A 461 -14.58 6.78 -27.55
C LYS A 461 -15.54 5.61 -27.48
N VAL A 462 -16.76 5.87 -27.03
CA VAL A 462 -17.80 4.87 -26.90
C VAL A 462 -19.14 5.40 -27.40
N ASP A 463 -20.04 4.49 -27.71
CA ASP A 463 -21.43 4.79 -28.03
C ASP A 463 -22.30 4.81 -26.77
N LYS A 464 -23.45 5.46 -26.86
CA LYS A 464 -24.41 5.53 -25.75
C LYS A 464 -24.89 4.12 -25.37
N ASN A 465 -24.94 3.84 -24.07
CA ASN A 465 -25.22 2.55 -23.44
C ASN A 465 -24.17 1.45 -23.68
N GLN A 466 -23.01 1.78 -24.26
CA GLN A 466 -21.94 0.79 -24.39
C GLN A 466 -21.44 0.37 -23.01
N LEU A 467 -21.25 -0.94 -22.83
CA LEU A 467 -20.70 -1.56 -21.64
C LEU A 467 -19.22 -1.89 -21.88
N VAL A 468 -18.33 -1.28 -21.09
CA VAL A 468 -16.87 -1.46 -21.21
C VAL A 468 -16.35 -2.22 -20.00
N ARG A 469 -15.50 -3.23 -20.23
CA ARG A 469 -14.71 -3.89 -19.19
C ARG A 469 -13.32 -3.26 -19.14
N PHE A 470 -12.91 -2.82 -17.96
CA PHE A 470 -11.57 -2.33 -17.70
C PHE A 470 -10.80 -3.36 -16.87
N PHE A 471 -9.59 -3.69 -17.32
CA PHE A 471 -8.59 -4.44 -16.56
C PHE A 471 -7.56 -3.43 -16.06
N PHE A 472 -7.61 -3.11 -14.76
CA PHE A 472 -6.68 -2.20 -14.13
C PHE A 472 -5.51 -2.96 -13.50
N THR A 473 -4.30 -2.50 -13.76
CA THR A 473 -3.07 -2.92 -13.09
C THR A 473 -2.36 -1.71 -12.52
N ASN A 474 -1.98 -1.74 -11.24
CA ASN A 474 -1.14 -0.69 -10.66
C ASN A 474 0.33 -1.12 -10.66
N ALA A 475 1.12 -0.49 -11.53
CA ALA A 475 2.56 -0.72 -11.65
C ALA A 475 3.41 0.37 -10.96
N ALA A 476 2.77 1.32 -10.27
CA ALA A 476 3.49 2.35 -9.53
C ALA A 476 4.30 1.74 -8.38
N ASN A 477 5.51 2.28 -8.17
CA ASN A 477 6.40 1.82 -7.10
C ASN A 477 5.80 1.97 -5.70
N THR A 478 4.92 2.95 -5.50
CA THR A 478 4.45 3.33 -4.15
C THR A 478 2.99 3.72 -4.10
N ARG A 479 2.47 4.37 -5.14
CA ARG A 479 1.18 5.06 -5.10
C ARG A 479 0.01 4.08 -5.07
N THR A 480 -0.89 4.29 -4.10
CA THR A 480 -2.26 3.76 -4.16
C THR A 480 -3.15 4.73 -4.92
N PHE A 481 -3.90 4.24 -5.91
CA PHE A 481 -4.88 5.03 -6.66
C PHE A 481 -6.28 4.91 -6.07
N ASN A 482 -7.09 5.98 -6.21
CA ASN A 482 -8.53 5.97 -5.93
C ASN A 482 -9.29 6.50 -7.15
N LEU A 483 -9.75 5.59 -7.99
CA LEU A 483 -10.27 5.87 -9.33
C LEU A 483 -11.79 5.98 -9.33
N SER A 484 -12.32 6.93 -10.08
CA SER A 484 -13.76 7.02 -10.38
C SER A 484 -14.01 7.52 -11.79
N PHE A 485 -15.19 7.21 -12.33
CA PHE A 485 -15.67 7.77 -13.59
C PHE A 485 -16.67 8.88 -13.29
N VAL A 486 -16.43 10.08 -13.82
CA VAL A 486 -17.20 11.28 -13.49
C VAL A 486 -17.77 11.89 -14.76
N GLN A 487 -19.09 12.10 -14.82
CA GLN A 487 -19.70 12.84 -15.93
C GLN A 487 -19.38 14.33 -15.83
N LYS A 488 -18.80 14.92 -16.89
CA LYS A 488 -18.49 16.35 -16.95
C LYS A 488 -19.78 17.18 -17.11
N ASN A 489 -19.79 18.39 -16.56
CA ASN A 489 -20.86 19.40 -16.73
C ASN A 489 -22.29 19.02 -16.26
N ARG A 490 -22.45 18.08 -15.32
CA ARG A 490 -23.76 17.74 -14.73
C ARG A 490 -24.15 18.73 -13.61
N SER A 491 -25.46 18.98 -13.46
CA SER A 491 -26.00 19.83 -12.38
C SER A 491 -25.68 19.24 -10.99
N ALA A 492 -25.32 20.10 -10.03
CA ALA A 492 -24.83 19.75 -8.69
C ALA A 492 -25.79 18.92 -7.81
N SER A 493 -27.03 18.65 -8.26
CA SER A 493 -28.06 17.93 -7.51
C SER A 493 -28.07 16.40 -7.69
N SER A 494 -27.18 15.83 -8.51
CA SER A 494 -27.04 14.39 -8.72
C SER A 494 -25.57 13.97 -8.65
N SER A 495 -25.25 12.84 -8.02
CA SER A 495 -23.90 12.27 -8.02
C SER A 495 -23.37 12.22 -9.45
N SER A 496 -22.25 12.91 -9.70
CA SER A 496 -21.55 12.89 -10.99
C SER A 496 -20.78 11.59 -11.22
N ASN A 497 -20.53 10.82 -10.16
CA ASN A 497 -19.81 9.55 -10.22
C ASN A 497 -20.72 8.45 -10.76
N LEU A 498 -20.18 7.66 -11.68
CA LEU A 498 -20.86 6.53 -12.30
C LEU A 498 -20.80 5.31 -11.38
N PRO A 499 -21.82 4.43 -11.42
CA PRO A 499 -21.69 3.11 -10.84
C PRO A 499 -20.61 2.32 -11.58
N ILE A 500 -19.82 1.57 -10.83
CA ILE A 500 -18.77 0.66 -11.31
C ILE A 500 -19.13 -0.72 -10.77
N LYS A 501 -19.17 -1.72 -11.65
CA LYS A 501 -19.39 -3.11 -11.22
C LYS A 501 -18.04 -3.81 -11.09
N VAL A 502 -17.66 -4.22 -9.88
CA VAL A 502 -16.43 -4.98 -9.64
C VAL A 502 -16.70 -6.47 -9.85
N ILE A 503 -15.89 -7.13 -10.69
CA ILE A 503 -16.10 -8.53 -11.07
C ILE A 503 -14.96 -9.47 -10.63
N ALA A 504 -13.70 -8.99 -10.62
CA ALA A 504 -12.55 -9.82 -10.28
C ALA A 504 -11.41 -9.01 -9.65
N SER A 505 -10.51 -9.72 -8.98
CA SER A 505 -9.23 -9.22 -8.44
C SER A 505 -8.07 -10.05 -9.02
N ASP A 506 -6.93 -10.04 -8.33
CA ASP A 506 -5.62 -10.48 -8.78
C ASP A 506 -5.60 -11.87 -9.47
N VAL A 507 -6.21 -12.88 -8.85
CA VAL A 507 -6.13 -14.29 -9.29
C VAL A 507 -7.48 -14.86 -9.71
N SER A 508 -8.60 -14.35 -9.19
CA SER A 508 -9.94 -14.84 -9.55
C SER A 508 -11.01 -13.76 -9.58
N LYS A 509 -12.17 -14.12 -10.16
CA LYS A 509 -13.43 -13.40 -9.91
C LYS A 509 -13.75 -13.36 -8.41
N PHE A 510 -14.51 -12.36 -7.99
CA PHE A 510 -15.15 -12.36 -6.68
C PHE A 510 -16.27 -13.41 -6.60
N MET A 511 -16.56 -13.94 -5.42
CA MET A 511 -17.73 -14.79 -5.19
C MET A 511 -19.03 -14.12 -5.67
N LYS A 512 -19.15 -12.81 -5.46
CA LYS A 512 -20.30 -12.02 -5.89
C LYS A 512 -19.87 -10.67 -6.47
N GLU A 513 -20.46 -10.30 -7.60
CA GLU A 513 -20.26 -8.97 -8.19
C GLU A 513 -20.85 -7.88 -7.27
N THR A 514 -20.21 -6.72 -7.22
CA THR A 514 -20.63 -5.61 -6.35
C THR A 514 -20.62 -4.27 -7.10
N MET A 515 -21.60 -3.41 -6.82
CA MET A 515 -21.61 -2.03 -7.30
C MET A 515 -20.88 -1.11 -6.32
N VAL A 516 -19.97 -0.31 -6.85
CA VAL A 516 -19.21 0.72 -6.14
C VAL A 516 -19.24 2.04 -6.93
N THR A 517 -18.70 3.10 -6.33
CA THR A 517 -18.54 4.41 -7.01
C THR A 517 -17.07 4.77 -7.26
N ASN A 518 -16.15 4.00 -6.70
CA ASN A 518 -14.71 4.15 -6.86
C ASN A 518 -13.99 2.80 -6.72
N ILE A 519 -12.75 2.76 -7.19
CA ILE A 519 -11.83 1.62 -7.07
C ILE A 519 -10.58 2.12 -6.36
N THR A 520 -10.26 1.52 -5.22
CA THR A 520 -8.93 1.70 -4.62
C THR A 520 -8.02 0.57 -5.09
N LEU A 521 -6.82 0.93 -5.56
CA LEU A 521 -5.88 -0.02 -6.15
C LEU A 521 -4.48 0.26 -5.60
N ALA A 522 -3.97 -0.62 -4.73
CA ALA A 522 -2.62 -0.53 -4.18
C ALA A 522 -1.56 -1.01 -5.20
N PRO A 523 -0.27 -0.69 -5.02
CA PRO A 523 0.80 -1.23 -5.87
C PRO A 523 0.67 -2.75 -6.04
N ALA A 524 0.84 -3.20 -7.29
CA ALA A 524 0.74 -4.58 -7.76
C ALA A 524 -0.64 -5.25 -7.73
N GLU A 525 -1.66 -4.62 -7.16
CA GLU A 525 -3.02 -5.14 -7.27
C GLU A 525 -3.56 -5.00 -8.69
N ARG A 526 -4.52 -5.88 -9.01
CA ARG A 526 -5.34 -5.78 -10.21
C ARG A 526 -6.82 -5.89 -9.86
N TYR A 527 -7.63 -5.10 -10.58
CA TYR A 527 -9.09 -5.22 -10.53
C TYR A 527 -9.66 -5.22 -11.94
N ILE A 528 -10.64 -6.10 -12.17
CA ILE A 528 -11.44 -6.11 -13.38
C ILE A 528 -12.81 -5.56 -13.02
N VAL A 529 -13.25 -4.55 -13.77
CA VAL A 529 -14.52 -3.85 -13.56
C VAL A 529 -15.27 -3.66 -14.86
N GLU A 530 -16.59 -3.48 -14.76
CA GLU A 530 -17.44 -3.10 -15.87
C GLU A 530 -18.04 -1.72 -15.59
N VAL A 531 -18.17 -0.89 -16.62
CA VAL A 531 -18.75 0.45 -16.53
C VAL A 531 -19.64 0.70 -17.74
N ARG A 532 -20.85 1.20 -17.48
CA ARG A 532 -21.83 1.54 -18.51
C ARG A 532 -21.87 3.06 -18.71
N PHE A 533 -21.76 3.49 -19.96
CA PHE A 533 -21.86 4.90 -20.34
C PHE A 533 -23.23 5.21 -20.95
N ASP A 534 -24.21 5.55 -20.11
CA ASP A 534 -25.63 5.58 -20.50
C ASP A 534 -26.12 6.90 -21.12
N GLN A 535 -25.40 8.00 -20.93
CA GLN A 535 -25.72 9.32 -21.49
C GLN A 535 -24.60 9.80 -22.44
N PRO A 536 -24.96 10.48 -23.54
CA PRO A 536 -23.98 11.19 -24.37
C PRO A 536 -23.26 12.29 -23.59
N GLY A 537 -22.05 12.61 -24.01
CA GLY A 537 -21.23 13.67 -23.42
C GLY A 537 -19.83 13.19 -23.05
N GLU A 538 -19.13 14.02 -22.27
CA GLU A 538 -17.77 13.72 -21.83
C GLU A 538 -17.76 13.23 -20.38
N TYR A 539 -16.92 12.24 -20.13
CA TYR A 539 -16.66 11.65 -18.83
C TYR A 539 -15.16 11.70 -18.56
N ALA A 540 -14.79 11.79 -17.30
CA ALA A 540 -13.41 11.75 -16.86
C ALA A 540 -13.13 10.46 -16.08
N LEU A 541 -11.99 9.82 -16.33
CA LEU A 541 -11.36 8.90 -15.39
C LEU A 541 -10.51 9.76 -14.44
N VAL A 542 -10.80 9.69 -13.15
CA VAL A 542 -10.25 10.60 -12.15
C VAL A 542 -9.59 9.81 -11.02
N ASN A 543 -8.37 10.18 -10.65
CA ASN A 543 -7.78 9.82 -9.36
C ASN A 543 -8.03 10.96 -8.36
N HIS A 544 -8.79 10.68 -7.30
CA HIS A 544 -9.14 11.68 -6.29
C HIS A 544 -8.82 11.17 -4.89
N VAL A 545 -7.83 11.81 -4.26
CA VAL A 545 -7.25 11.40 -2.98
C VAL A 545 -7.10 12.56 -2.00
N GLN A 546 -6.77 12.24 -0.74
CA GLN A 546 -6.59 13.21 0.35
C GLN A 546 -5.19 13.07 0.95
N GLY A 547 -4.28 13.95 0.55
CA GLY A 547 -2.98 14.12 1.18
C GLY A 547 -3.09 14.81 2.55
N ILE A 548 -2.00 14.79 3.32
CA ILE A 548 -1.94 15.39 4.65
C ILE A 548 -0.72 16.31 4.77
N ASN A 549 -0.95 17.54 5.20
CA ASN A 549 0.10 18.43 5.68
C ASN A 549 0.22 18.24 7.20
N HIS A 550 1.12 17.34 7.63
CA HIS A 550 1.32 17.01 9.05
C HIS A 550 1.71 18.23 9.89
N ARG A 551 2.46 19.17 9.32
CA ARG A 551 2.90 20.39 10.01
C ARG A 551 1.75 21.33 10.33
N MET A 552 0.86 21.57 9.37
CA MET A 552 -0.29 22.46 9.54
C MET A 552 -1.53 21.75 10.06
N GLY A 553 -1.51 20.41 10.07
CA GLY A 553 -2.65 19.59 10.42
C GLY A 553 -3.84 19.79 9.49
N VAL A 554 -3.60 19.97 8.19
CA VAL A 554 -4.67 20.12 7.20
C VAL A 554 -4.59 19.02 6.17
N PHE A 555 -5.75 18.60 5.68
CA PHE A 555 -5.85 17.67 4.58
C PHE A 555 -5.83 18.46 3.27
N VAL A 556 -5.14 17.95 2.27
CA VAL A 556 -5.01 18.57 0.96
C VAL A 556 -5.63 17.63 -0.06
N GLU A 557 -6.58 18.14 -0.82
CA GLU A 557 -7.26 17.39 -1.87
C GLU A 557 -6.41 17.38 -3.14
N GLU A 558 -6.27 16.20 -3.74
CA GLU A 558 -5.66 16.01 -5.04
C GLU A 558 -6.66 15.30 -5.94
N ASN A 559 -7.07 16.00 -7.01
CA ASN A 559 -8.09 15.55 -7.94
C ASN A 559 -7.53 15.68 -9.35
N ILE A 560 -7.03 14.58 -9.90
CA ILE A 560 -6.31 14.51 -11.17
C ILE A 560 -7.17 13.74 -12.17
N GLU A 561 -7.49 14.39 -13.28
CA GLU A 561 -8.06 13.73 -14.46
C GLU A 561 -6.95 12.96 -15.19
N MET A 562 -7.10 11.64 -15.27
CA MET A 562 -6.15 10.74 -15.92
C MET A 562 -6.60 10.31 -17.32
N GLY A 563 -7.86 10.57 -17.68
CA GLY A 563 -8.35 10.32 -19.02
C GLY A 563 -9.74 10.88 -19.29
N THR A 564 -10.06 11.01 -20.58
CA THR A 564 -11.36 11.44 -21.10
C THR A 564 -12.04 10.31 -21.87
N ILE A 565 -13.32 10.08 -21.57
CA ILE A 565 -14.20 9.16 -22.30
C ILE A 565 -15.27 9.99 -23.00
N SER A 566 -15.29 9.94 -24.34
CA SER A 566 -16.27 10.62 -25.18
C SER A 566 -17.40 9.67 -25.56
N VAL A 567 -18.62 9.96 -25.13
CA VAL A 567 -19.81 9.15 -25.40
C VAL A 567 -20.63 9.79 -26.51
N SER A 568 -20.83 9.07 -27.61
CA SER A 568 -21.58 9.54 -28.77
C SER A 568 -23.09 9.58 -28.51
N GLU A 569 -23.84 10.27 -29.37
CA GLU A 569 -25.31 10.24 -29.37
C GLU A 569 -25.88 8.91 -29.91
N SER A 570 -25.07 8.17 -30.66
CA SER A 570 -25.47 6.89 -31.26
C SER A 570 -25.61 5.85 -30.16
N PRO A 571 -26.74 5.14 -30.04
CA PRO A 571 -26.85 4.01 -29.12
C PRO A 571 -26.06 2.81 -29.64
N THR A 572 -25.46 2.04 -28.73
CA THR A 572 -24.93 0.71 -29.04
C THR A 572 -26.04 -0.19 -29.59
N GLU A 573 -25.70 -1.06 -30.54
CA GLU A 573 -26.63 -2.05 -31.10
C GLU A 573 -26.83 -3.26 -30.17
N SER A 574 -25.89 -3.50 -29.26
CA SER A 574 -25.93 -4.65 -28.34
C SER A 574 -26.88 -4.44 -27.16
N ASP A 575 -27.27 -5.54 -26.53
CA ASP A 575 -28.01 -5.55 -25.28
C ASP A 575 -27.14 -5.91 -24.06
N HIS A 576 -25.81 -5.93 -24.21
CA HIS A 576 -24.87 -6.33 -23.16
C HIS A 576 -25.02 -5.52 -21.87
N HIS A 577 -25.40 -4.25 -21.98
CA HIS A 577 -25.70 -3.36 -20.85
C HIS A 577 -26.78 -3.90 -19.90
N GLN A 578 -27.65 -4.82 -20.33
CA GLN A 578 -28.64 -5.46 -19.46
C GLN A 578 -28.00 -6.34 -18.38
N THR A 579 -26.78 -6.84 -18.63
CA THR A 579 -26.01 -7.58 -17.64
C THR A 579 -25.43 -6.66 -16.56
N PHE A 580 -25.32 -5.36 -16.83
CA PHE A 580 -24.73 -4.41 -15.89
C PHE A 580 -25.55 -4.25 -14.61
N ASP A 581 -26.87 -4.12 -14.75
CA ASP A 581 -27.76 -3.85 -13.61
C ASP A 581 -28.03 -5.09 -12.72
N ARG A 582 -27.57 -6.27 -13.16
CA ARG A 582 -27.71 -7.54 -12.43
C ARG A 582 -26.36 -8.00 -11.87
N LEU A 583 -26.25 -8.05 -10.55
CA LEU A 583 -25.11 -8.64 -9.87
C LEU A 583 -25.20 -10.17 -9.89
N LYS A 584 -24.16 -10.83 -10.44
CA LYS A 584 -24.01 -12.28 -10.49
C LYS A 584 -23.30 -12.82 -9.25
N THR A 585 -23.69 -14.02 -8.82
CA THR A 585 -22.88 -14.88 -7.94
C THR A 585 -22.09 -15.84 -8.83
N ASN A 586 -20.77 -15.87 -8.66
CA ASN A 586 -19.87 -16.77 -9.39
C ASN A 586 -19.82 -18.12 -8.67
N GLU A 587 -20.80 -18.99 -8.96
CA GLU A 587 -20.96 -20.30 -8.32
C GLU A 587 -19.72 -21.20 -8.44
N ASP A 588 -18.94 -21.03 -9.51
CA ASP A 588 -17.65 -21.69 -9.71
C ASP A 588 -16.63 -21.28 -8.64
N VAL A 589 -16.52 -19.97 -8.36
CA VAL A 589 -15.63 -19.44 -7.33
C VAL A 589 -16.15 -19.73 -5.93
N VAL A 590 -17.47 -19.65 -5.71
CA VAL A 590 -18.08 -20.04 -4.44
C VAL A 590 -17.78 -21.50 -4.14
N ALA A 591 -17.97 -22.41 -5.10
CA ALA A 591 -17.67 -23.83 -4.91
C ALA A 591 -16.19 -24.08 -4.63
N ASP A 592 -15.28 -23.38 -5.33
CA ASP A 592 -13.84 -23.45 -5.09
C ASP A 592 -13.44 -22.94 -3.69
N ILE A 593 -14.03 -21.85 -3.20
CA ILE A 593 -13.69 -21.29 -1.89
C ILE A 593 -14.34 -22.07 -0.74
N GLU A 594 -15.57 -22.54 -0.91
CA GLU A 594 -16.32 -23.24 0.15
C GLU A 594 -15.67 -24.56 0.59
N GLN A 595 -14.81 -25.17 -0.24
CA GLN A 595 -14.03 -26.34 0.19
C GLN A 595 -13.06 -26.02 1.35
N TYR A 596 -12.63 -24.75 1.48
CA TYR A 596 -11.77 -24.26 2.56
C TYR A 596 -12.54 -23.69 3.74
N ARG A 597 -13.88 -23.58 3.66
CA ARG A 597 -14.73 -23.02 4.72
C ARG A 597 -14.48 -23.62 6.11
N PRO A 598 -14.26 -24.94 6.28
CA PRO A 598 -13.96 -25.53 7.59
C PRO A 598 -12.68 -24.99 8.25
N LEU A 599 -11.77 -24.39 7.48
CA LEU A 599 -10.50 -23.86 7.95
C LEU A 599 -10.59 -22.38 8.37
N PHE A 600 -11.69 -21.67 8.08
CA PHE A 600 -11.77 -20.23 8.34
C PHE A 600 -11.71 -19.88 9.83
N ASP A 601 -12.29 -20.75 10.65
CA ASP A 601 -12.33 -20.60 12.11
C ASP A 601 -11.14 -21.27 12.81
N GLN A 602 -10.15 -21.78 12.06
CA GLN A 602 -8.95 -22.35 12.64
C GLN A 602 -8.14 -21.27 13.39
N PRO A 603 -7.42 -21.64 14.45
CA PRO A 603 -6.55 -20.69 15.13
C PRO A 603 -5.48 -20.17 14.16
N VAL A 604 -5.08 -18.92 14.34
CA VAL A 604 -3.93 -18.34 13.64
C VAL A 604 -2.70 -19.20 13.92
N GLN A 605 -1.99 -19.59 12.86
CA GLN A 605 -0.81 -20.45 12.93
C GLN A 605 0.51 -19.65 12.90
N HIS A 606 0.49 -18.48 12.25
CA HIS A 606 1.65 -17.59 12.16
C HIS A 606 1.23 -16.13 12.36
N ASN A 607 2.04 -15.38 13.10
CA ASN A 607 1.84 -13.96 13.32
C ASN A 607 3.00 -13.16 12.71
N LEU A 608 2.68 -12.26 11.79
CA LEU A 608 3.62 -11.41 11.08
C LEU A 608 3.35 -9.94 11.40
N THR A 609 4.35 -9.22 11.93
CA THR A 609 4.26 -7.78 12.16
C THR A 609 5.11 -7.02 11.14
N LEU A 610 4.52 -5.99 10.54
CA LEU A 610 5.17 -5.04 9.66
C LEU A 610 5.56 -3.82 10.51
N THR A 611 6.84 -3.49 10.54
CA THR A 611 7.39 -2.34 11.28
C THR A 611 8.69 -1.88 10.62
N LEU A 612 9.39 -0.92 11.23
CA LEU A 612 10.67 -0.44 10.71
C LEU A 612 11.69 -0.19 11.82
N GLN A 613 12.97 -0.30 11.45
CA GLN A 613 14.11 0.06 12.27
C GLN A 613 14.88 1.20 11.60
N ILE A 614 15.36 2.13 12.41
CA ILE A 614 16.18 3.26 11.95
C ILE A 614 17.60 3.12 12.46
N ASP A 615 18.57 3.51 11.64
CA ASP A 615 19.95 3.70 12.04
C ASP A 615 20.45 5.09 11.61
N SER A 616 20.92 5.87 12.59
CA SER A 616 21.73 7.07 12.37
C SER A 616 21.13 8.07 11.37
N LEU A 617 19.86 8.44 11.55
CA LEU A 617 19.18 9.47 10.75
C LEU A 617 19.74 10.87 11.02
N ALA A 618 19.53 11.79 10.07
CA ALA A 618 19.82 13.20 10.32
C ALA A 618 18.91 13.73 11.44
N PRO A 619 19.44 14.46 12.46
CA PRO A 619 18.62 14.93 13.58
C PRO A 619 17.40 15.78 13.18
N ALA A 620 17.52 16.54 12.08
CA ALA A 620 16.40 17.32 11.55
C ALA A 620 15.26 16.43 11.01
N ILE A 621 15.58 15.30 10.38
CA ILE A 621 14.60 14.33 9.90
C ILE A 621 13.96 13.61 11.09
N GLU A 622 14.80 13.09 12.00
CA GLU A 622 14.32 12.36 13.18
C GLU A 622 13.35 13.19 14.04
N GLN A 623 13.66 14.46 14.29
CA GLN A 623 12.76 15.35 15.02
C GLN A 623 11.51 15.73 14.24
N SER A 624 11.61 15.92 12.92
CA SER A 624 10.44 16.25 12.09
C SER A 624 9.47 15.07 11.98
N MET A 625 9.95 13.83 12.13
CA MET A 625 9.10 12.63 12.18
C MET A 625 8.25 12.55 13.45
N LEU A 626 8.48 13.39 14.45
CA LEU A 626 7.56 13.54 15.58
C LEU A 626 6.20 14.13 15.16
N PHE A 627 6.13 14.90 14.06
CA PHE A 627 4.86 15.39 13.52
C PHE A 627 4.01 14.27 12.94
N ASP A 628 4.67 13.35 12.26
CA ASP A 628 4.05 12.22 11.60
C ASP A 628 3.38 11.28 12.62
N ARG A 629 4.04 11.07 13.77
CA ARG A 629 3.51 10.32 14.91
C ARG A 629 2.27 10.90 15.59
N ALA A 630 1.93 12.17 15.35
CA ALA A 630 0.75 12.78 15.95
C ALA A 630 -0.55 12.20 15.37
N TYR A 631 -0.53 11.85 14.09
CA TYR A 631 -1.61 11.19 13.37
C TYR A 631 -1.08 10.65 12.04
N PHE A 632 -1.37 9.38 11.76
CA PHE A 632 -1.12 8.77 10.46
C PHE A 632 -2.43 8.58 9.72
N ASN A 633 -2.40 8.82 8.41
CA ASN A 633 -3.50 8.43 7.54
C ASN A 633 -3.43 6.91 7.32
N PRO A 634 -4.55 6.17 7.29
CA PRO A 634 -4.53 4.73 7.00
C PRO A 634 -3.83 4.35 5.69
N VAL A 635 -3.90 5.26 4.72
CA VAL A 635 -3.22 5.18 3.44
C VAL A 635 -2.62 6.56 3.18
N GLU A 636 -1.33 6.58 2.88
CA GLU A 636 -0.61 7.73 2.39
C GLU A 636 -0.76 7.82 0.88
N TRP A 637 -1.61 8.75 0.45
CA TRP A 637 -2.01 8.88 -0.94
C TRP A 637 -1.05 9.68 -1.81
N ALA A 638 -0.22 10.53 -1.18
CA ALA A 638 0.66 11.46 -1.86
C ALA A 638 1.90 11.75 -1.00
N GLY A 639 3.04 11.98 -1.66
CA GLY A 639 4.29 12.32 -1.00
C GLY A 639 4.33 13.79 -0.52
N THR A 640 3.66 14.12 0.58
CA THR A 640 3.58 15.50 1.10
C THR A 640 4.82 15.97 1.85
N MET A 641 5.77 15.07 2.14
CA MET A 641 7.07 15.38 2.75
C MET A 641 8.26 15.07 1.81
N PRO A 642 8.27 15.58 0.56
CA PRO A 642 9.15 15.08 -0.50
C PRO A 642 10.64 15.21 -0.19
N ARG A 643 11.05 16.31 0.49
CA ARG A 643 12.46 16.57 0.83
C ARG A 643 13.00 15.72 1.97
N MET A 644 12.13 15.35 2.92
CA MET A 644 12.50 14.44 3.99
C MET A 644 12.71 13.04 3.44
N ASN A 645 11.70 12.53 2.72
CA ASN A 645 11.72 11.18 2.18
C ASN A 645 12.87 10.97 1.19
N TRP A 646 13.03 11.91 0.25
CA TRP A 646 14.14 11.89 -0.71
C TRP A 646 15.51 11.74 -0.05
N ALA A 647 15.73 12.43 1.07
CA ALA A 647 17.03 12.48 1.72
C ALA A 647 17.37 11.22 2.55
N THR A 648 16.44 10.29 2.70
CA THR A 648 16.67 9.02 3.42
C THR A 648 16.88 7.85 2.47
N ASP A 649 17.76 6.93 2.86
CA ASP A 649 18.11 5.76 2.06
C ASP A 649 18.10 4.45 2.84
N ALA A 650 18.12 3.33 2.11
CA ALA A 650 18.04 1.97 2.65
C ALA A 650 19.23 1.55 3.52
N ASN A 651 20.29 2.35 3.64
CA ASN A 651 21.33 2.09 4.65
C ASN A 651 20.95 2.63 6.03
N GLN A 652 19.98 3.54 6.10
CA GLN A 652 19.53 4.19 7.34
C GLN A 652 18.20 3.63 7.84
N ILE A 653 17.45 2.94 6.97
CA ILE A 653 16.11 2.44 7.25
C ILE A 653 16.03 1.00 6.81
N GLU A 654 15.72 0.13 7.76
CA GLU A 654 15.40 -1.27 7.51
C GLU A 654 13.90 -1.49 7.79
N TRP A 655 13.15 -1.73 6.73
CA TRP A 655 11.77 -2.18 6.87
C TRP A 655 11.76 -3.66 7.25
N THR A 656 10.90 -4.02 8.20
CA THR A 656 10.94 -5.32 8.87
C THR A 656 9.61 -6.05 8.74
N LEU A 657 9.67 -7.28 8.23
CA LEU A 657 8.70 -8.34 8.46
C LEU A 657 9.19 -9.16 9.66
N ARG A 658 8.44 -9.17 10.76
CA ARG A 658 8.81 -9.88 12.00
C ARG A 658 7.84 -11.02 12.26
N ASP A 659 8.36 -12.24 12.33
CA ASP A 659 7.63 -13.38 12.87
C ASP A 659 7.60 -13.23 14.40
N GLU A 660 6.40 -12.97 14.96
CA GLU A 660 6.23 -12.77 16.40
C GLU A 660 6.39 -14.07 17.20
N ASP A 661 6.17 -15.22 16.57
CA ASP A 661 6.21 -16.53 17.23
C ASP A 661 7.67 -17.00 17.41
N ALA A 662 8.52 -16.74 16.41
CA ALA A 662 9.94 -17.11 16.42
C ALA A 662 10.90 -15.96 16.78
N ASP A 663 10.42 -14.70 16.82
CA ASP A 663 11.22 -13.47 16.91
C ASP A 663 12.31 -13.37 15.82
N LEU A 664 12.00 -13.91 14.64
CA LEU A 664 12.84 -13.83 13.44
C LEU A 664 12.38 -12.68 12.55
N ARG A 665 13.29 -12.12 11.75
CA ARG A 665 13.03 -10.91 10.96
C ARG A 665 13.55 -11.07 9.55
N ASN A 666 12.79 -10.56 8.58
CA ASN A 666 13.17 -10.53 7.17
C ASN A 666 13.72 -11.90 6.74
N MET A 667 14.87 -11.92 6.05
CA MET A 667 15.51 -13.15 5.54
C MET A 667 15.94 -14.16 6.61
N ASP A 668 15.88 -13.83 7.91
CA ASP A 668 16.12 -14.80 8.98
C ASP A 668 14.88 -15.67 9.27
N ILE A 669 13.68 -15.27 8.81
CA ILE A 669 12.46 -16.08 8.88
C ILE A 669 12.64 -17.31 7.99
N ASN A 670 12.37 -18.49 8.55
CA ASN A 670 12.66 -19.79 7.93
C ASN A 670 11.43 -20.71 7.89
N TRP A 671 10.28 -20.16 7.51
CA TRP A 671 9.06 -20.95 7.37
C TRP A 671 9.22 -22.06 6.33
N SER A 672 8.72 -23.24 6.67
CA SER A 672 8.73 -24.43 5.83
C SER A 672 7.39 -25.13 5.95
N PHE A 673 6.81 -25.49 4.82
CA PHE A 673 5.48 -26.08 4.72
C PHE A 673 5.49 -27.32 3.84
N LYS A 674 4.48 -28.16 4.00
CA LYS A 674 4.23 -29.29 3.10
C LYS A 674 3.41 -28.83 1.91
N LEU A 675 3.61 -29.48 0.77
CA LEU A 675 2.74 -29.28 -0.39
C LEU A 675 1.29 -29.60 -0.02
N GLY A 676 0.38 -28.67 -0.34
CA GLY A 676 -1.05 -28.76 -0.03
C GLY A 676 -1.42 -28.28 1.37
N ASP A 677 -0.47 -27.78 2.17
CA ASP A 677 -0.81 -27.11 3.43
C ASP A 677 -1.68 -25.87 3.16
N VAL A 678 -2.61 -25.61 4.08
CA VAL A 678 -3.41 -24.38 4.08
C VAL A 678 -3.27 -23.72 5.43
N VAL A 679 -2.65 -22.54 5.45
CA VAL A 679 -2.20 -21.90 6.70
C VAL A 679 -2.89 -20.56 6.92
N LYS A 680 -3.35 -20.32 8.15
CA LYS A 680 -3.92 -19.03 8.56
C LYS A 680 -2.82 -18.14 9.15
N ILE A 681 -2.58 -17.00 8.52
CA ILE A 681 -1.56 -16.03 8.91
C ILE A 681 -2.26 -14.74 9.34
N ARG A 682 -1.89 -14.22 10.51
CA ARG A 682 -2.30 -12.89 10.97
C ARG A 682 -1.20 -11.90 10.68
N ILE A 683 -1.55 -10.81 10.02
CA ILE A 683 -0.63 -9.76 9.63
C ILE A 683 -1.04 -8.47 10.37
N LEU A 684 -0.12 -7.93 11.17
CA LEU A 684 -0.28 -6.66 11.88
C LEU A 684 0.59 -5.59 11.20
N ASN A 685 -0.03 -4.49 10.77
CA ASN A 685 0.71 -3.30 10.38
C ASN A 685 0.84 -2.35 11.58
N ASP A 686 2.05 -2.24 12.16
CA ASP A 686 2.27 -1.57 13.44
C ASP A 686 2.03 -0.06 13.37
N ALA A 687 0.95 0.41 14.01
CA ALA A 687 0.65 1.84 14.14
C ALA A 687 1.67 2.63 14.98
N ASN A 688 2.56 1.95 15.72
CA ASN A 688 3.59 2.57 16.55
C ASN A 688 4.97 2.55 15.89
N ALA A 689 5.07 2.07 14.63
CA ALA A 689 6.28 2.15 13.85
C ALA A 689 6.78 3.60 13.78
N PHE A 690 8.09 3.77 13.54
CA PHE A 690 8.70 5.11 13.53
C PHE A 690 8.05 6.04 12.50
N HIS A 691 7.65 5.47 11.37
CA HIS A 691 6.78 6.00 10.33
C HIS A 691 5.75 4.91 10.02
N ALA A 692 4.47 5.15 10.33
CA ALA A 692 3.43 4.13 10.17
C ALA A 692 2.60 4.43 8.92
N MET A 693 2.74 3.57 7.91
CA MET A 693 2.10 3.75 6.60
C MET A 693 1.51 2.42 6.10
N GLN A 694 0.78 2.47 4.99
CA GLN A 694 0.25 1.27 4.34
C GLN A 694 1.35 0.43 3.70
N HIS A 695 1.10 -0.88 3.63
CA HIS A 695 1.96 -1.82 2.89
C HIS A 695 1.10 -2.75 2.03
N PRO A 696 1.22 -2.72 0.70
CA PRO A 696 0.78 -3.85 -0.13
C PRO A 696 1.72 -5.03 0.15
N LEU A 697 1.20 -6.15 0.64
CA LEU A 697 2.00 -7.36 0.86
C LEU A 697 1.73 -8.36 -0.27
N HIS A 698 2.78 -8.79 -0.96
CA HIS A 698 2.74 -9.75 -2.05
C HIS A 698 3.36 -11.09 -1.63
N ILE A 699 2.76 -12.20 -2.10
CA ILE A 699 3.26 -13.57 -1.92
C ILE A 699 3.42 -14.22 -3.30
N HIS A 700 4.65 -14.61 -3.64
CA HIS A 700 4.97 -15.25 -4.91
C HIS A 700 4.41 -16.67 -4.99
N GLY A 701 4.08 -17.12 -6.21
CA GLY A 701 3.83 -18.52 -6.57
C GLY A 701 2.62 -19.20 -5.93
N GLN A 702 1.97 -18.55 -4.96
CA GLN A 702 0.83 -19.03 -4.20
C GLN A 702 -0.39 -18.11 -4.40
N ARG A 703 -1.51 -18.48 -3.79
CA ARG A 703 -2.71 -17.64 -3.69
C ARG A 703 -3.28 -17.68 -2.28
N PHE A 704 -3.98 -16.64 -1.87
CA PHE A 704 -4.60 -16.56 -0.55
C PHE A 704 -5.97 -15.89 -0.58
N LEU A 705 -6.73 -16.13 0.49
CA LEU A 705 -8.00 -15.45 0.78
C LEU A 705 -7.80 -14.45 1.92
N VAL A 706 -8.32 -13.23 1.78
CA VAL A 706 -8.38 -12.25 2.89
C VAL A 706 -9.66 -12.51 3.69
N LEU A 707 -9.54 -13.16 4.85
CA LEU A 707 -10.68 -13.63 5.64
C LEU A 707 -11.30 -12.54 6.52
N GLU A 708 -10.46 -11.69 7.11
CA GLU A 708 -10.88 -10.67 8.07
C GLU A 708 -9.89 -9.51 8.04
N GLN A 709 -10.39 -8.29 8.22
CA GLN A 709 -9.57 -7.12 8.51
C GLN A 709 -10.19 -6.28 9.62
N ASP A 710 -9.41 -5.92 10.64
CA ASP A 710 -9.82 -5.12 11.80
C ASP A 710 -11.04 -5.68 12.59
N GLY A 711 -11.18 -7.01 12.61
CA GLY A 711 -12.32 -7.68 13.24
C GLY A 711 -13.58 -7.70 12.37
N ILE A 712 -13.49 -7.31 11.10
CA ILE A 712 -14.58 -7.35 10.13
C ILE A 712 -14.34 -8.50 9.15
N THR A 713 -15.18 -9.52 9.24
CA THR A 713 -15.14 -10.68 8.34
C THR A 713 -15.40 -10.26 6.90
N ASN A 714 -14.63 -10.80 5.97
CA ASN A 714 -14.84 -10.61 4.55
C ASN A 714 -15.87 -11.63 4.02
N GLU A 715 -17.06 -11.13 3.70
CA GLU A 715 -18.16 -11.94 3.16
C GLU A 715 -18.10 -12.15 1.64
N ASN A 716 -17.22 -11.43 0.92
CA ASN A 716 -17.12 -11.50 -0.54
C ASN A 716 -15.66 -11.71 -0.98
N LEU A 717 -15.25 -12.96 -0.96
CA LEU A 717 -13.88 -13.38 -1.17
C LEU A 717 -13.53 -13.48 -2.67
N ALA A 718 -12.24 -13.34 -2.95
CA ALA A 718 -11.58 -13.67 -4.20
C ALA A 718 -10.18 -14.20 -3.87
N TRP A 719 -9.61 -15.02 -4.73
CA TRP A 719 -8.20 -15.38 -4.64
C TRP A 719 -7.34 -14.17 -4.99
N LYS A 720 -6.37 -13.89 -4.12
CA LYS A 720 -5.44 -12.76 -4.23
C LYS A 720 -4.00 -13.25 -4.11
N ASP A 721 -3.10 -12.45 -4.64
CA ASP A 721 -1.65 -12.57 -4.43
C ASP A 721 -1.07 -11.33 -3.74
N THR A 722 -1.84 -10.24 -3.66
CA THR A 722 -1.43 -8.99 -3.04
C THR A 722 -2.56 -8.45 -2.17
N VAL A 723 -2.26 -7.92 -0.99
CA VAL A 723 -3.27 -7.29 -0.11
C VAL A 723 -2.76 -5.97 0.44
N LEU A 724 -3.57 -4.91 0.34
CA LEU A 724 -3.33 -3.65 1.01
C LEU A 724 -3.52 -3.80 2.52
N LEU A 725 -2.49 -3.46 3.29
CA LEU A 725 -2.50 -3.43 4.75
C LEU A 725 -2.44 -1.96 5.22
N PRO A 726 -3.57 -1.31 5.50
CA PRO A 726 -3.58 0.06 6.02
C PRO A 726 -2.84 0.20 7.35
N THR A 727 -2.39 1.41 7.69
CA THR A 727 -1.75 1.68 8.98
C THR A 727 -2.63 1.23 10.14
N GLY A 728 -2.02 0.49 11.09
CA GLY A 728 -2.67 -0.02 12.29
C GLY A 728 -3.65 -1.16 12.06
N SER A 729 -3.73 -1.69 10.83
CA SER A 729 -4.65 -2.78 10.53
C SER A 729 -4.15 -4.12 11.04
N THR A 730 -5.10 -5.00 11.40
CA THR A 730 -4.86 -6.44 11.57
C THR A 730 -5.61 -7.19 10.48
N THR A 731 -4.93 -7.98 9.68
CA THR A 731 -5.51 -8.73 8.55
C THR A 731 -5.22 -10.22 8.70
N ASP A 732 -6.26 -11.06 8.64
CA ASP A 732 -6.11 -12.51 8.62
C ASP A 732 -6.24 -13.01 7.18
N ILE A 733 -5.22 -13.71 6.70
CA ILE A 733 -5.23 -14.39 5.40
C ILE A 733 -5.21 -15.91 5.57
N LEU A 734 -5.82 -16.61 4.62
CA LEU A 734 -5.71 -18.07 4.46
C LEU A 734 -4.88 -18.35 3.21
N LEU A 735 -3.63 -18.77 3.41
CA LEU A 735 -2.66 -19.05 2.36
C LEU A 735 -2.74 -20.52 1.93
N GLU A 736 -2.95 -20.77 0.65
CA GLU A 736 -2.88 -22.10 0.04
C GLU A 736 -1.48 -22.34 -0.51
N LEU A 737 -0.81 -23.40 -0.05
CA LEU A 737 0.56 -23.76 -0.43
C LEU A 737 0.54 -24.89 -1.46
N SER A 738 0.05 -24.58 -2.65
CA SER A 738 -0.15 -25.54 -3.74
C SER A 738 1.00 -25.61 -4.74
N ASN A 739 2.03 -24.77 -4.59
CA ASN A 739 3.17 -24.71 -5.51
C ASN A 739 4.52 -24.95 -4.77
N PRO A 740 5.28 -26.02 -5.08
CA PRO A 740 6.51 -26.35 -4.35
C PRO A 740 7.67 -25.38 -4.65
N GLY A 741 8.68 -25.34 -3.77
CA GLY A 741 9.90 -24.55 -3.95
C GLY A 741 10.04 -23.37 -2.98
N TYR A 742 10.96 -22.45 -3.30
CA TYR A 742 11.28 -21.28 -2.47
C TYR A 742 10.54 -20.04 -2.94
N TRP A 743 9.64 -19.50 -2.13
CA TRP A 743 8.76 -18.39 -2.51
C TRP A 743 8.98 -17.17 -1.64
N MET A 744 9.05 -16.00 -2.28
CA MET A 744 9.23 -14.73 -1.59
C MET A 744 7.90 -14.17 -1.08
N VAL A 745 7.97 -13.54 0.10
CA VAL A 745 6.94 -12.67 0.65
C VAL A 745 7.58 -11.31 0.84
N HIS A 746 6.96 -10.24 0.33
CA HIS A 746 7.52 -8.90 0.46
C HIS A 746 6.47 -7.79 0.41
N CYS A 747 6.86 -6.61 0.88
CA CYS A 747 6.10 -5.40 0.59
C CYS A 747 6.31 -4.99 -0.88
N HIS A 748 5.24 -4.64 -1.58
CA HIS A 748 5.27 -4.20 -2.97
C HIS A 748 5.40 -2.67 -3.12
N ILE A 749 5.97 -2.01 -2.09
CA ILE A 749 6.57 -0.69 -2.26
C ILE A 749 8.04 -0.94 -2.57
N ALA A 750 8.49 -0.58 -3.77
CA ALA A 750 9.81 -0.97 -4.29
C ALA A 750 10.95 -0.57 -3.34
N GLU A 751 10.88 0.64 -2.77
CA GLU A 751 11.87 1.13 -1.82
C GLU A 751 11.87 0.32 -0.50
N HIS A 752 10.71 -0.17 -0.05
CA HIS A 752 10.63 -1.00 1.17
C HIS A 752 11.18 -2.40 0.93
N LEU A 753 10.95 -2.97 -0.25
CA LEU A 753 11.55 -4.23 -0.69
C LEU A 753 13.09 -4.13 -0.71
N GLU A 754 13.63 -3.04 -1.24
CA GLU A 754 15.07 -2.75 -1.28
C GLU A 754 15.62 -2.44 0.13
N SER A 755 14.81 -1.86 1.02
CA SER A 755 15.09 -1.66 2.45
C SER A 755 14.88 -2.90 3.33
N GLY A 756 14.65 -4.07 2.73
CA GLY A 756 14.71 -5.36 3.45
C GLY A 756 13.37 -5.97 3.84
N MET A 757 12.22 -5.38 3.50
CA MET A 757 10.89 -5.87 3.87
C MET A 757 10.46 -7.11 3.08
N LYS A 758 11.23 -8.19 3.21
CA LYS A 758 11.09 -9.43 2.48
C LYS A 758 11.63 -10.62 3.25
N PHE A 759 11.07 -11.78 3.01
CA PHE A 759 11.64 -13.06 3.40
C PHE A 759 11.27 -14.15 2.38
N VAL A 760 11.80 -15.35 2.58
CA VAL A 760 11.50 -16.51 1.73
C VAL A 760 11.04 -17.66 2.62
N PHE A 761 9.98 -18.35 2.20
CA PHE A 761 9.57 -19.63 2.79
C PHE A 761 9.79 -20.76 1.80
N TYR A 762 9.82 -22.00 2.31
CA TYR A 762 9.96 -23.20 1.51
C TYR A 762 8.68 -24.05 1.54
N VAL A 763 8.30 -24.59 0.39
CA VAL A 763 7.25 -25.61 0.25
C VAL A 763 7.89 -26.89 -0.25
N GLU A 764 7.73 -27.98 0.49
CA GLU A 764 8.31 -29.29 0.17
C GLU A 764 7.86 -29.79 -1.22
N GLU A 765 8.77 -30.43 -1.96
CA GLU A 765 8.45 -31.24 -3.13
C GLU A 765 7.81 -32.58 -2.68
N GLU A 766 7.01 -33.23 -3.55
CA GLU A 766 6.32 -34.51 -3.28
C GLU A 766 7.24 -35.71 -2.98
#